data_AF-A0AA38L649-F1
#
_entry.id   AF-A0AA38L649-F1
#
_cell.length_a   1.000
_cell.length_b   1.000
_cell.length_c   1.000
_cell.angle_alpha   90.00
_cell.angle_beta   90.00
_cell.angle_gamma   90.00
#
_symmetry.space_group_name_H-M   'P 1'
#
loop_
_entity.id
_entity.type
_entity.pdbx_description
1 polymer ?
#
loop_
_entity_poly.entity_id
_entity_poly.type
_entity_poly.pdbx_seq_one_letter_code
_entity_poly.pdbx_strand_id
1 'polypeptide(L)'
;MAKEQTHFKFQLEGGLRLQVQIKKGSPTCIELEVPNATTSILLHWGVLLHPTSKIWVLPSHWPTGTKNYKQKALQTPFKRSRETFCLTIEIQDPKICAIEFVLKDEARDKWFKLNGQNVHIDIPRDEINIPNASVPEDLVQVKAFIQWELKGKKTYTPEQEKQEYEEARKELQMELLKGISVPDLRKKLQSGGTQMKVDSRQGKMQSFQHIPRKKRDASYLMNKFPDRTTETKVSAMSRKDNTSQLHAYAMEGLDGRTILQKTTFKLGDKQLLVHLMNNGDETCARLVTDISEPIILHWGLSKNSACEWLVPSPNLRPKGSNMVDGACETPFKKGYAGDASFQSLELKLGKSDFIGLAFVLRSDGQWIKNNGSDFYISLKAADGKHSKSVGDGKGTVKWLLDAIAEKEMDAERSLMHRFSIATELTERARCEGKLGLAGILVWMRFMVTRQLTWNKNYNVKPREISAAQDKFTNLLQRIFQDQPHNREFVRLIMSTVGRGGEGDVGQRIRDEILVIQRNNDCKGGMMEEWHQKLHNNTSPDDVVICQALLDYIKSGFNIDIYWKTLNKNGVTKERLASYDRPIKSVPSLRSDQKEGLIRDLTAYMKTLKPKKEGGLGYKSTSKHNRAWTTRLYWRMLVTPHALWAANVKAKYAENNPPERIIRLVLPSKGSPILSVLRLGEQLIKRHCFWTINNGQTTNFLTDAWDGNPPLIIQYPEFKRAMEALHEKGWIKVAKYCKPSIHHGKLDITEFPLMNGQFNLGQIINTWWIISFGPGLILLLQGRIL
;
A
#
# COMPACT_ATOMS: atom_id res chain seq x y z
N MET A 1 -43.89 1.75 -41.70
CA MET A 1 -44.04 2.05 -40.26
C MET A 1 -43.94 3.56 -40.09
N ALA A 2 -44.95 4.21 -39.51
CA ALA A 2 -44.95 5.66 -39.33
C ALA A 2 -43.78 6.07 -38.42
N LYS A 3 -42.94 7.03 -38.86
CA LYS A 3 -41.88 7.60 -38.02
C LYS A 3 -42.55 8.39 -36.91
N GLU A 4 -42.50 7.90 -35.67
CA GLU A 4 -42.85 8.70 -34.50
C GLU A 4 -42.00 9.98 -34.51
N GLN A 5 -42.67 11.12 -34.53
CA GLN A 5 -42.06 12.43 -34.61
C GLN A 5 -42.49 13.21 -33.37
N THR A 6 -41.55 13.44 -32.45
CA THR A 6 -41.82 14.23 -31.23
C THR A 6 -41.38 15.67 -31.45
N HIS A 7 -42.18 16.61 -30.95
CA HIS A 7 -42.00 18.04 -31.17
C HIS A 7 -42.03 18.76 -29.82
N PHE A 8 -40.97 19.51 -29.52
CA PHE A 8 -40.82 20.28 -28.29
C PHE A 8 -40.70 21.77 -28.62
N LYS A 9 -41.34 22.62 -27.81
CA LYS A 9 -41.22 24.07 -27.91
C LYS A 9 -40.83 24.62 -26.55
N PHE A 10 -39.73 25.35 -26.50
CA PHE A 10 -39.18 25.94 -25.28
C PHE A 10 -39.10 27.46 -25.43
N GLN A 11 -39.40 28.16 -24.34
CA GLN A 11 -39.14 29.60 -24.21
C GLN A 11 -37.98 29.77 -23.24
N LEU A 12 -36.84 30.19 -23.76
CA LEU A 12 -35.61 30.39 -23.01
C LEU A 12 -35.56 31.80 -22.42
N GLU A 13 -34.68 31.98 -21.44
CA GLU A 13 -34.39 33.30 -20.85
C GLU A 13 -34.08 34.34 -21.94
N GLY A 14 -34.49 35.61 -21.71
CA GLY A 14 -34.31 36.66 -22.72
C GLY A 14 -35.27 36.60 -23.91
N GLY A 15 -36.34 35.79 -23.84
CA GLY A 15 -37.42 35.77 -24.82
C GLY A 15 -37.14 34.93 -26.07
N LEU A 16 -36.04 34.20 -26.10
CA LEU A 16 -35.64 33.36 -27.22
C LEU A 16 -36.53 32.10 -27.29
N ARG A 17 -37.02 31.76 -28.49
CA ARG A 17 -37.87 30.58 -28.72
C ARG A 17 -37.03 29.50 -29.37
N LEU A 18 -37.12 28.28 -28.84
CA LEU A 18 -36.44 27.10 -29.39
C LEU A 18 -37.49 26.05 -29.73
N GLN A 19 -37.43 25.52 -30.95
CA GLN A 19 -38.23 24.39 -31.40
C GLN A 19 -37.30 23.20 -31.63
N VAL A 20 -37.65 22.03 -31.11
CA VAL A 20 -36.86 20.81 -31.28
C VAL A 20 -37.76 19.71 -31.83
N GLN A 21 -37.33 19.09 -32.91
CA GLN A 21 -38.02 17.97 -33.53
C GLN A 21 -37.12 16.73 -33.52
N ILE A 22 -37.63 15.63 -32.99
CA ILE A 22 -36.93 14.34 -33.03
C ILE A 22 -37.63 13.45 -34.04
N LYS A 23 -36.86 13.00 -35.04
CA LYS A 23 -37.29 11.99 -36.01
C LYS A 23 -36.66 10.66 -35.62
N LYS A 24 -37.48 9.73 -35.12
CA LYS A 24 -37.04 8.38 -34.78
C LYS A 24 -36.63 7.62 -36.06
N GLY A 25 -35.43 7.07 -36.07
CA GLY A 25 -34.82 6.38 -37.21
C GLY A 25 -33.46 5.78 -36.86
N SER A 26 -32.81 5.15 -37.82
CA SER A 26 -31.40 4.76 -37.70
C SER A 26 -30.63 5.49 -38.82
N PRO A 27 -30.00 6.65 -38.53
CA PRO A 27 -29.84 7.32 -37.22
C PRO A 27 -31.08 8.07 -36.71
N THR A 28 -31.15 8.30 -35.39
CA THR A 28 -32.15 9.22 -34.80
C THR A 28 -31.69 10.64 -35.05
N CYS A 29 -32.56 11.47 -35.61
CA CYS A 29 -32.22 12.83 -36.03
C CYS A 29 -32.93 13.86 -35.14
N ILE A 30 -32.15 14.76 -34.54
CA ILE A 30 -32.63 15.87 -33.71
C ILE A 30 -32.42 17.17 -34.48
N GLU A 31 -33.51 17.83 -34.85
CA GLU A 31 -33.52 19.12 -35.53
C GLU A 31 -33.88 20.21 -34.52
N LEU A 32 -33.02 21.22 -34.38
CA LEU A 32 -33.20 22.37 -33.50
C LEU A 32 -33.36 23.63 -34.35
N GLU A 33 -34.41 24.41 -34.08
CA GLU A 33 -34.70 25.66 -34.77
C GLU A 33 -34.91 26.81 -33.78
N VAL A 34 -34.28 27.95 -34.03
CA VAL A 34 -34.40 29.17 -33.24
C VAL A 34 -34.91 30.29 -34.15
N PRO A 35 -36.24 30.52 -34.23
CA PRO A 35 -36.82 31.42 -35.21
C PRO A 35 -36.69 32.92 -34.91
N ASN A 36 -36.45 33.30 -33.66
CA ASN A 36 -36.39 34.72 -33.25
C ASN A 36 -34.99 35.17 -32.80
N ALA A 37 -33.96 34.47 -33.24
CA ALA A 37 -32.58 34.84 -33.00
C ALA A 37 -32.12 35.94 -33.97
N THR A 38 -31.55 37.02 -33.44
CA THR A 38 -31.01 38.14 -34.25
C THR A 38 -29.50 38.05 -34.47
N THR A 39 -28.80 37.22 -33.68
CA THR A 39 -27.35 37.04 -33.68
C THR A 39 -26.97 35.57 -33.87
N SER A 40 -25.68 35.30 -34.15
CA SER A 40 -25.16 33.93 -34.26
C SER A 40 -25.24 33.20 -32.91
N ILE A 41 -25.84 32.01 -32.91
CA ILE A 41 -26.04 31.19 -31.72
C ILE A 41 -25.20 29.92 -31.81
N LEU A 42 -24.61 29.55 -30.67
CA LEU A 42 -23.92 28.28 -30.45
C LEU A 42 -24.75 27.36 -29.54
N LEU A 43 -24.78 26.09 -29.89
CA LEU A 43 -25.25 25.01 -29.02
C LEU A 43 -24.10 24.50 -28.15
N HIS A 44 -24.21 24.58 -26.83
CA HIS A 44 -23.27 23.96 -25.89
C HIS A 44 -23.91 22.72 -25.29
N TRP A 45 -23.42 21.52 -25.64
CA TRP A 45 -24.16 20.28 -25.41
C TRP A 45 -23.29 19.07 -25.06
N GLY A 46 -23.95 18.07 -24.47
CA GLY A 46 -23.44 16.73 -24.23
C GLY A 46 -24.58 15.70 -24.30
N VAL A 47 -24.23 14.42 -24.34
CA VAL A 47 -25.21 13.32 -24.33
C VAL A 47 -25.11 12.53 -23.02
N LEU A 48 -26.21 11.88 -22.64
CA LEU A 48 -26.32 11.04 -21.46
C LEU A 48 -26.53 9.58 -21.87
N LEU A 49 -25.83 8.66 -21.22
CA LEU A 49 -25.95 7.21 -21.45
C LEU A 49 -26.97 6.54 -20.51
N HIS A 50 -27.34 7.22 -19.42
CA HIS A 50 -28.33 6.76 -18.44
C HIS A 50 -29.27 7.90 -18.02
N PRO A 51 -30.59 7.66 -17.86
CA PRO A 51 -31.58 8.70 -17.55
C PRO A 51 -31.31 9.50 -16.27
N THR A 52 -30.58 8.90 -15.32
CA THR A 52 -30.22 9.51 -14.03
C THR A 52 -28.80 10.07 -13.98
N SER A 53 -28.02 9.95 -15.07
CA SER A 53 -26.67 10.47 -15.13
C SER A 53 -26.66 11.98 -15.29
N LYS A 54 -25.86 12.68 -14.48
CA LYS A 54 -25.53 14.11 -14.67
C LYS A 54 -24.17 14.32 -15.32
N ILE A 55 -23.55 13.25 -15.81
CA ILE A 55 -22.21 13.29 -16.43
C ILE A 55 -22.41 13.33 -17.94
N TRP A 56 -21.97 14.43 -18.56
CA TRP A 56 -21.96 14.59 -20.00
C TRP A 56 -20.91 13.68 -20.62
N VAL A 57 -21.32 12.98 -21.67
CA VAL A 57 -20.45 12.18 -22.54
C VAL A 57 -20.41 12.84 -23.91
N LEU A 58 -19.26 12.77 -24.58
CA LEU A 58 -19.11 13.26 -25.95
C LEU A 58 -19.55 12.13 -26.91
N PRO A 59 -20.53 12.35 -27.79
CA PRO A 59 -20.92 11.35 -28.79
C PRO A 59 -19.79 11.11 -29.78
N SER A 60 -19.75 9.96 -30.45
CA SER A 60 -18.70 9.64 -31.44
C SER A 60 -18.86 10.37 -32.78
N HIS A 61 -20.06 10.89 -33.06
CA HIS A 61 -20.39 11.66 -34.25
C HIS A 61 -21.01 13.01 -33.85
N TRP A 62 -20.63 14.09 -34.53
CA TRP A 62 -21.15 15.44 -34.28
C TRP A 62 -21.17 16.26 -35.58
N PRO A 63 -21.99 17.32 -35.67
CA PRO A 63 -22.12 18.12 -36.88
C PRO A 63 -20.83 18.87 -37.26
N THR A 64 -20.66 19.14 -38.55
CA THR A 64 -19.50 19.90 -39.08
C THR A 64 -19.42 21.30 -38.47
N GLY A 65 -18.22 21.72 -38.06
CA GLY A 65 -17.99 23.01 -37.39
C GLY A 65 -18.07 22.95 -35.85
N THR A 66 -18.29 21.76 -35.27
CA THR A 66 -18.30 21.57 -33.82
C THR A 66 -16.89 21.66 -33.21
N LYS A 67 -16.74 22.44 -32.14
CA LYS A 67 -15.50 22.57 -31.34
C LYS A 67 -15.62 21.78 -30.03
N ASN A 68 -14.55 21.10 -29.65
CA ASN A 68 -14.46 20.45 -28.35
C ASN A 68 -14.11 21.49 -27.27
N TYR A 69 -15.00 21.66 -26.29
CA TYR A 69 -14.82 22.58 -25.18
C TYR A 69 -14.33 21.83 -23.93
N LYS A 70 -13.05 22.04 -23.59
CA LYS A 70 -12.39 21.51 -22.38
C LYS A 70 -12.49 19.98 -22.20
N GLN A 71 -12.65 19.20 -23.26
CA GLN A 71 -12.85 17.74 -23.20
C GLN A 71 -14.07 17.31 -22.37
N LYS A 72 -15.05 18.21 -22.19
CA LYS A 72 -16.23 17.99 -21.35
C LYS A 72 -17.56 18.28 -22.04
N ALA A 73 -17.56 19.06 -23.11
CA ALA A 73 -18.75 19.44 -23.85
C ALA A 73 -18.41 19.76 -25.32
N LEU A 74 -19.43 19.75 -26.18
CA LEU A 74 -19.33 20.18 -27.57
C LEU A 74 -19.97 21.55 -27.76
N GLN A 75 -19.37 22.37 -28.62
CA GLN A 75 -19.92 23.64 -29.06
C GLN A 75 -20.17 23.61 -30.57
N THR A 76 -21.43 23.65 -30.98
CA THR A 76 -21.82 23.52 -32.39
C THR A 76 -22.57 24.79 -32.85
N PRO A 77 -22.10 25.48 -33.91
CA PRO A 77 -22.79 26.65 -34.42
C PRO A 77 -24.07 26.29 -35.17
N PHE A 78 -25.11 27.09 -34.98
CA PHE A 78 -26.31 27.02 -35.82
C PHE A 78 -26.02 27.63 -37.20
N LYS A 79 -26.63 27.04 -38.23
CA LYS A 79 -26.57 27.59 -39.59
C LYS A 79 -27.82 28.44 -39.83
N ARG A 80 -27.63 29.65 -40.36
CA ARG A 80 -28.76 30.51 -40.74
C ARG A 80 -29.41 29.94 -42.00
N SER A 81 -30.71 29.65 -41.93
CA SER A 81 -31.54 29.21 -43.04
C SER A 81 -32.74 30.15 -43.15
N ARG A 82 -32.76 30.99 -44.19
CA ARG A 82 -33.77 32.05 -44.38
C ARG A 82 -33.85 33.01 -43.17
N GLU A 83 -34.94 32.94 -42.41
CA GLU A 83 -35.23 33.77 -41.23
C GLU A 83 -34.97 33.04 -39.90
N THR A 84 -34.58 31.76 -39.92
CA THR A 84 -34.38 30.95 -38.71
C THR A 84 -32.96 30.41 -38.62
N PHE A 85 -32.51 30.11 -37.40
CA PHE A 85 -31.25 29.41 -37.16
C PHE A 85 -31.53 27.93 -36.93
N CYS A 86 -30.95 27.06 -37.75
CA CYS A 86 -31.21 25.62 -37.74
C CYS A 86 -29.93 24.81 -37.44
N LEU A 87 -30.09 23.72 -36.71
CA LEU A 87 -29.03 22.75 -36.45
C LEU A 87 -29.61 21.33 -36.43
N THR A 88 -28.90 20.40 -37.05
CA THR A 88 -29.28 18.98 -37.09
C THR A 88 -28.20 18.14 -36.42
N ILE A 89 -28.59 17.26 -35.50
CA ILE A 89 -27.72 16.33 -34.78
C ILE A 89 -28.18 14.90 -35.06
N GLU A 90 -27.27 14.05 -35.50
CA GLU A 90 -27.53 12.64 -35.75
C GLU A 90 -26.96 11.79 -34.62
N ILE A 91 -27.80 10.93 -34.05
CA ILE A 91 -27.45 10.03 -32.96
C ILE A 91 -27.56 8.59 -33.46
N GLN A 92 -26.40 7.93 -33.55
CA GLN A 92 -26.26 6.55 -34.02
C GLN A 92 -26.12 5.54 -32.88
N ASP A 93 -25.62 5.95 -31.71
CA ASP A 93 -25.40 5.03 -30.59
C ASP A 93 -26.70 4.76 -29.84
N PRO A 94 -27.22 3.51 -29.86
CA PRO A 94 -28.46 3.15 -29.16
C PRO A 94 -28.34 3.23 -27.63
N LYS A 95 -27.12 3.37 -27.07
CA LYS A 95 -26.88 3.54 -25.64
C LYS A 95 -27.19 4.95 -25.13
N ILE A 96 -27.26 5.94 -26.02
CA ILE A 96 -27.61 7.31 -25.63
C ILE A 96 -29.09 7.34 -25.25
N CYS A 97 -29.42 7.92 -24.08
CA CYS A 97 -30.80 8.02 -23.58
C CYS A 97 -31.36 9.44 -23.69
N ALA A 98 -30.50 10.47 -23.67
CA ALA A 98 -30.93 11.85 -23.67
C ALA A 98 -29.81 12.78 -24.18
N ILE A 99 -30.21 13.97 -24.62
CA ILE A 99 -29.32 15.10 -24.95
C ILE A 99 -29.57 16.24 -23.96
N GLU A 100 -28.50 16.84 -23.44
CA GLU A 100 -28.57 17.98 -22.52
C GLU A 100 -27.75 19.15 -23.06
N PHE A 101 -28.31 20.36 -23.10
CA PHE A 101 -27.66 21.51 -23.72
C PHE A 101 -28.10 22.89 -23.19
N VAL A 102 -27.32 23.91 -23.55
CA VAL A 102 -27.59 25.34 -23.33
C VAL A 102 -27.25 26.12 -24.60
N LEU A 103 -27.97 27.20 -24.90
CA LEU A 103 -27.64 28.08 -26.02
C LEU A 103 -26.74 29.24 -25.56
N LYS A 104 -25.84 29.67 -26.44
CA LYS A 104 -24.93 30.79 -26.18
C LYS A 104 -24.92 31.75 -27.38
N ASP A 105 -25.15 33.04 -27.14
CA ASP A 105 -24.82 34.12 -28.08
C ASP A 105 -23.30 34.34 -28.02
N GLU A 106 -22.59 34.01 -29.10
CA GLU A 106 -21.13 34.14 -29.14
C GLU A 106 -20.69 35.61 -29.17
N ALA A 107 -21.46 36.49 -29.82
CA ALA A 107 -21.10 37.90 -29.99
C ALA A 107 -21.26 38.70 -28.69
N ARG A 108 -22.23 38.32 -27.84
CA ARG A 108 -22.55 39.01 -26.59
C ARG A 108 -22.12 38.25 -25.32
N ASP A 109 -21.47 37.10 -25.48
CA ASP A 109 -21.11 36.15 -24.41
C ASP A 109 -22.28 35.80 -23.47
N LYS A 110 -23.51 35.79 -24.00
CA LYS A 110 -24.74 35.59 -23.21
C LYS A 110 -25.23 34.15 -23.32
N TRP A 111 -25.57 33.55 -22.19
CA TRP A 111 -26.13 32.20 -22.11
C TRP A 111 -27.65 32.24 -21.97
N PHE A 112 -28.34 31.37 -22.68
CA PHE A 112 -29.79 31.23 -22.61
C PHE A 112 -30.15 29.87 -22.03
N LYS A 113 -30.67 29.88 -20.80
CA LYS A 113 -31.11 28.69 -20.06
C LYS A 113 -32.63 28.60 -20.03
N LEU A 114 -33.14 27.44 -19.64
CA LEU A 114 -34.56 27.22 -19.37
C LEU A 114 -34.76 27.25 -17.85
N ASN A 115 -35.35 28.33 -17.33
CA ASN A 115 -35.61 28.51 -15.89
C ASN A 115 -34.36 28.27 -15.02
N GLY A 116 -33.20 28.81 -15.41
CA GLY A 116 -31.92 28.61 -14.72
C GLY A 116 -31.26 27.24 -14.92
N GLN A 117 -31.89 26.31 -15.63
CA GLN A 117 -31.41 24.95 -15.88
C GLN A 117 -31.07 24.72 -17.37
N ASN A 118 -30.33 23.64 -17.64
CA ASN A 118 -30.06 23.20 -19.00
C ASN A 118 -31.33 22.58 -19.61
N VAL A 119 -31.44 22.59 -20.93
CA VAL A 119 -32.51 21.90 -21.63
C VAL A 119 -32.16 20.42 -21.73
N HIS A 120 -33.00 19.54 -21.18
CA HIS A 120 -32.87 18.08 -21.23
C HIS A 120 -33.96 17.49 -22.10
N ILE A 121 -33.59 16.64 -23.06
CA ILE A 121 -34.53 15.99 -23.97
C ILE A 121 -34.23 14.49 -24.02
N ASP A 122 -35.22 13.68 -23.62
CA ASP A 122 -35.15 12.21 -23.69
C ASP A 122 -35.31 11.72 -25.14
N ILE A 123 -34.53 10.72 -25.51
CA ILE A 123 -34.59 10.07 -26.81
C ILE A 123 -35.45 8.80 -26.68
N PRO A 124 -36.58 8.69 -27.41
CA PRO A 124 -37.48 7.54 -27.31
C PRO A 124 -36.78 6.22 -27.65
N ARG A 125 -36.93 5.21 -26.78
CA ARG A 125 -36.40 3.85 -26.98
C ARG A 125 -37.54 2.89 -27.28
N ASP A 126 -37.31 1.91 -28.15
CA ASP A 126 -38.23 0.78 -28.28
C ASP A 126 -38.14 -0.08 -27.01
N GLU A 127 -39.26 -0.24 -26.31
CA GLU A 127 -39.35 -1.19 -25.19
C GLU A 127 -39.22 -2.61 -25.73
N ILE A 128 -38.03 -3.19 -25.61
CA ILE A 128 -37.81 -4.60 -25.93
C ILE A 128 -38.50 -5.43 -24.84
N ASN A 129 -39.61 -6.04 -25.19
CA ASN A 129 -40.31 -7.02 -24.35
C ASN A 129 -39.51 -8.33 -24.36
N ILE A 130 -38.62 -8.51 -23.38
CA ILE A 130 -37.67 -9.63 -23.31
C ILE A 130 -38.38 -10.85 -22.70
N PRO A 131 -38.47 -11.99 -23.41
CA PRO A 131 -38.96 -13.24 -22.83
C PRO A 131 -38.08 -13.64 -21.64
N ASN A 132 -38.70 -14.24 -20.61
CA ASN A 132 -38.07 -14.69 -19.37
C ASN A 132 -36.97 -15.77 -19.61
N ALA A 133 -35.84 -15.38 -20.21
CA ALA A 133 -34.64 -16.17 -20.22
C ALA A 133 -34.06 -16.15 -18.80
N SER A 134 -34.08 -17.32 -18.15
CA SER A 134 -33.59 -17.50 -16.78
C SER A 134 -32.07 -17.29 -16.75
N VAL A 135 -31.64 -16.05 -16.46
CA VAL A 135 -30.23 -15.76 -16.16
C VAL A 135 -29.93 -16.33 -14.77
N PRO A 136 -28.90 -17.17 -14.62
CA PRO A 136 -28.48 -17.67 -13.32
C PRO A 136 -28.17 -16.53 -12.34
N GLU A 137 -28.71 -16.65 -11.12
CA GLU A 137 -28.65 -15.61 -10.10
C GLU A 137 -27.21 -15.29 -9.64
N ASP A 138 -26.32 -16.29 -9.69
CA ASP A 138 -24.90 -16.12 -9.42
C ASP A 138 -24.23 -15.14 -10.39
N LEU A 139 -24.65 -15.12 -11.66
CA LEU A 139 -24.10 -14.19 -12.66
C LEU A 139 -24.62 -12.78 -12.45
N VAL A 140 -25.89 -12.63 -12.07
CA VAL A 140 -26.49 -11.33 -11.73
C VAL A 140 -25.75 -10.70 -10.56
N GLN A 141 -25.49 -11.47 -9.50
CA GLN A 141 -24.71 -11.01 -8.34
C GLN A 141 -23.30 -10.56 -8.71
N VAL A 142 -22.59 -11.35 -9.52
CA VAL A 142 -21.23 -11.00 -9.95
C VAL A 142 -21.23 -9.75 -10.82
N LYS A 143 -22.18 -9.61 -11.75
CA LYS A 143 -22.31 -8.43 -12.62
C LYS A 143 -22.67 -7.18 -11.81
N ALA A 144 -23.65 -7.27 -10.91
CA ALA A 144 -24.05 -6.17 -10.02
C ALA A 144 -22.87 -5.72 -9.13
N PHE A 145 -22.11 -6.67 -8.61
CA PHE A 145 -20.91 -6.38 -7.82
C PHE A 145 -19.81 -5.68 -8.63
N ILE A 146 -19.52 -6.16 -9.86
CA ILE A 146 -18.54 -5.52 -10.75
C ILE A 146 -18.97 -4.08 -11.08
N GLN A 147 -20.25 -3.86 -11.38
CA GLN A 147 -20.78 -2.52 -11.63
C GLN A 147 -20.68 -1.63 -10.38
N TRP A 148 -20.94 -2.17 -9.20
CA TRP A 148 -20.75 -1.46 -7.93
C TRP A 148 -19.29 -1.07 -7.67
N GLU A 149 -18.33 -1.97 -7.97
CA GLU A 149 -16.90 -1.65 -7.91
C GLU A 149 -16.53 -0.53 -8.90
N LEU A 150 -17.00 -0.62 -10.15
CA LEU A 150 -16.73 0.37 -11.20
C LEU A 150 -17.35 1.74 -10.89
N LYS A 151 -18.53 1.77 -10.26
CA LYS A 151 -19.21 3.00 -9.81
C LYS A 151 -18.57 3.61 -8.54
N GLY A 152 -17.45 3.07 -8.07
CA GLY A 152 -16.68 3.62 -6.95
C GLY A 152 -17.18 3.21 -5.56
N LYS A 153 -17.88 2.07 -5.46
CA LYS A 153 -18.37 1.50 -4.19
C LYS A 153 -19.29 2.43 -3.41
N LYS A 154 -20.25 3.06 -4.10
CA LYS A 154 -21.25 3.94 -3.51
C LYS A 154 -22.15 3.18 -2.52
N THR A 155 -22.61 3.85 -1.48
CA THR A 155 -23.59 3.29 -0.55
C THR A 155 -24.99 3.41 -1.15
N TYR A 156 -25.72 2.31 -1.28
CA TYR A 156 -27.10 2.28 -1.80
C TYR A 156 -28.10 2.08 -0.64
N THR A 157 -29.31 2.62 -0.78
CA THR A 157 -30.46 2.18 0.03
C THR A 157 -30.95 0.79 -0.45
N PRO A 158 -31.73 0.04 0.33
CA PRO A 158 -32.26 -1.26 -0.11
C PRO A 158 -33.01 -1.21 -1.45
N GLU A 159 -33.72 -0.12 -1.72
CA GLU A 159 -34.46 0.10 -2.97
C GLU A 159 -33.51 0.36 -4.14
N GLN A 160 -32.44 1.12 -3.92
CA GLN A 160 -31.40 1.38 -4.92
C GLN A 160 -30.56 0.13 -5.20
N GLU A 161 -30.27 -0.67 -4.18
CA GLU A 161 -29.59 -1.95 -4.32
C GLU A 161 -30.43 -2.91 -5.18
N LYS A 162 -31.74 -3.00 -4.92
CA LYS A 162 -32.66 -3.78 -5.75
C LYS A 162 -32.71 -3.29 -7.20
N GLN A 163 -32.70 -1.99 -7.42
CA GLN A 163 -32.72 -1.40 -8.76
C GLN A 163 -31.44 -1.72 -9.55
N GLU A 164 -30.26 -1.54 -8.94
CA GLU A 164 -28.97 -1.87 -9.55
C GLU A 164 -28.85 -3.38 -9.84
N TYR A 165 -29.43 -4.20 -8.98
CA TYR A 165 -29.49 -5.64 -9.15
C TYR A 165 -30.39 -6.06 -10.33
N GLU A 166 -31.54 -5.42 -10.50
CA GLU A 166 -32.43 -5.62 -11.64
C GLU A 166 -31.80 -5.11 -12.95
N GLU A 167 -31.05 -4.01 -12.92
CA GLU A 167 -30.28 -3.51 -14.06
C GLU A 167 -29.20 -4.50 -14.51
N ALA A 168 -28.44 -5.07 -13.57
CA ALA A 168 -27.45 -6.12 -13.85
C ALA A 168 -28.10 -7.35 -14.51
N ARG A 169 -29.32 -7.73 -14.06
CA ARG A 169 -30.08 -8.83 -14.66
C ARG A 169 -30.50 -8.51 -16.10
N LYS A 170 -31.04 -7.32 -16.35
CA LYS A 170 -31.45 -6.88 -17.71
C LYS A 170 -30.28 -6.89 -18.68
N GLU A 171 -29.09 -6.46 -18.25
CA GLU A 171 -27.90 -6.44 -19.09
C GLU A 171 -27.46 -7.87 -19.49
N LEU A 172 -27.48 -8.81 -18.54
CA LEU A 172 -27.16 -10.22 -18.82
C LEU A 172 -28.21 -10.89 -19.71
N GLN A 173 -29.49 -10.56 -19.54
CA GLN A 173 -30.56 -11.03 -20.44
C GLN A 173 -30.35 -10.53 -21.86
N MET A 174 -29.92 -9.28 -22.04
CA MET A 174 -29.59 -8.75 -23.37
C MET A 174 -28.37 -9.43 -23.99
N GLU A 175 -27.36 -9.82 -23.20
CA GLU A 175 -26.22 -10.57 -23.73
C GLU A 175 -26.63 -11.99 -24.18
N LEU A 176 -27.56 -12.65 -23.47
CA LEU A 176 -28.14 -13.92 -23.91
C LEU A 176 -28.93 -13.77 -25.22
N LEU A 177 -29.74 -12.71 -25.35
CA LEU A 177 -30.50 -12.43 -26.58
C LEU A 177 -29.60 -12.13 -27.78
N LYS A 178 -28.36 -11.67 -27.54
CA LYS A 178 -27.33 -11.46 -28.58
C LYS A 178 -26.62 -12.76 -28.98
N GLY A 179 -27.07 -13.91 -28.49
CA GLY A 179 -26.54 -15.23 -28.84
C GLY A 179 -25.32 -15.67 -28.03
N ILE A 180 -24.98 -14.97 -26.94
CA ILE A 180 -23.89 -15.39 -26.05
C ILE A 180 -24.39 -16.51 -25.13
N SER A 181 -23.66 -17.60 -25.03
CA SER A 181 -24.03 -18.72 -24.16
C SER A 181 -23.80 -18.39 -22.67
N VAL A 182 -24.57 -19.01 -21.76
CA VAL A 182 -24.38 -18.87 -20.31
C VAL A 182 -22.94 -19.24 -19.86
N PRO A 183 -22.29 -20.30 -20.39
CA PRO A 183 -20.88 -20.59 -20.12
C PRO A 183 -19.92 -19.46 -20.53
N ASP A 184 -20.16 -18.82 -21.67
CA ASP A 184 -19.32 -17.72 -22.16
C ASP A 184 -19.49 -16.45 -21.32
N LEU A 185 -20.72 -16.17 -20.85
CA LEU A 185 -20.99 -15.11 -19.87
C LEU A 185 -20.20 -15.33 -18.58
N ARG A 186 -20.20 -16.57 -18.07
CA ARG A 186 -19.46 -16.93 -16.86
C ARG A 186 -17.95 -16.74 -17.05
N LYS A 187 -17.42 -17.14 -18.21
CA LYS A 187 -16.00 -16.95 -18.56
C LYS A 187 -15.63 -15.47 -18.67
N LYS A 188 -16.48 -14.67 -19.32
CA LYS A 188 -16.32 -13.21 -19.51
C LYS A 188 -16.30 -12.45 -18.18
N LEU A 189 -17.19 -12.82 -17.25
CA LEU A 189 -17.25 -12.22 -15.91
C LEU A 189 -16.12 -12.68 -14.99
N GLN A 190 -15.60 -13.90 -15.16
CA GLN A 190 -14.46 -14.42 -14.39
C GLN A 190 -13.10 -13.88 -14.84
N SER A 191 -12.95 -13.43 -16.09
CA SER A 191 -11.70 -12.86 -16.60
C SER A 191 -11.42 -11.41 -16.13
N GLY A 192 -12.42 -10.72 -15.57
CA GLY A 192 -12.33 -9.30 -15.18
C GLY A 192 -12.26 -9.01 -13.67
N GLY A 193 -12.34 -10.02 -12.79
CA GLY A 193 -12.42 -9.77 -11.36
C GLY A 193 -12.19 -11.01 -10.51
N THR A 194 -11.43 -10.83 -9.44
CA THR A 194 -11.05 -11.82 -8.41
C THR A 194 -12.24 -12.69 -7.97
N GLN A 195 -12.05 -14.02 -7.96
CA GLN A 195 -13.03 -15.03 -7.55
C GLN A 195 -13.87 -14.66 -6.31
N MET A 196 -15.19 -14.58 -6.48
CA MET A 196 -16.18 -14.72 -5.40
C MET A 196 -17.03 -15.97 -5.65
N LYS A 197 -17.11 -16.85 -4.64
CA LYS A 197 -18.10 -17.92 -4.54
C LYS A 197 -19.36 -17.34 -3.90
N VAL A 198 -20.52 -17.57 -4.52
CA VAL A 198 -21.85 -17.33 -3.96
C VAL A 198 -22.35 -18.64 -3.38
N ASP A 199 -22.67 -18.67 -2.08
CA ASP A 199 -23.36 -19.80 -1.43
C ASP A 199 -24.87 -19.52 -1.39
N SER A 200 -25.66 -20.37 -2.05
CA SER A 200 -27.12 -20.38 -1.98
C SER A 200 -27.62 -21.47 -1.02
N ARG A 201 -28.17 -21.02 0.12
CA ARG A 201 -29.24 -21.59 0.97
C ARG A 201 -29.15 -23.02 1.56
N GLN A 202 -29.48 -23.04 2.85
CA GLN A 202 -30.29 -24.03 3.60
C GLN A 202 -29.73 -25.43 3.86
N GLY A 203 -29.33 -25.64 5.12
CA GLY A 203 -29.75 -26.76 5.97
C GLY A 203 -29.41 -28.18 5.51
N LYS A 204 -28.23 -28.68 5.92
CA LYS A 204 -28.05 -30.01 6.55
C LYS A 204 -26.63 -30.15 7.09
N MET A 205 -26.53 -30.61 8.33
CA MET A 205 -25.28 -30.88 9.05
C MET A 205 -24.58 -32.07 8.37
N GLN A 206 -23.46 -31.86 7.67
CA GLN A 206 -22.65 -32.95 7.11
C GLN A 206 -21.14 -32.63 7.11
N SER A 207 -20.37 -33.68 7.33
CA SER A 207 -18.94 -33.79 7.64
C SER A 207 -17.97 -33.02 6.72
N PHE A 208 -16.91 -32.49 7.34
CA PHE A 208 -15.79 -31.79 6.69
C PHE A 208 -15.14 -32.61 5.57
N GLN A 209 -15.43 -32.28 4.31
CA GLN A 209 -14.62 -32.72 3.16
C GLN A 209 -13.48 -31.72 2.87
N HIS A 210 -12.32 -32.31 2.59
CA HIS A 210 -11.03 -31.66 2.34
C HIS A 210 -11.07 -30.70 1.14
N ILE A 211 -10.85 -29.40 1.37
CA ILE A 211 -10.77 -28.37 0.30
C ILE A 211 -9.43 -28.49 -0.44
N PRO A 212 -9.39 -28.83 -1.75
CA PRO A 212 -8.16 -28.79 -2.51
C PRO A 212 -7.77 -27.34 -2.76
N ARG A 213 -6.77 -26.85 -2.03
CA ARG A 213 -6.16 -25.55 -2.31
C ARG A 213 -5.40 -25.63 -3.62
N LYS A 214 -5.66 -24.71 -4.57
CA LYS A 214 -4.75 -24.46 -5.70
C LYS A 214 -3.34 -24.29 -5.13
N LYS A 215 -2.39 -25.13 -5.57
CA LYS A 215 -0.95 -24.96 -5.29
C LYS A 215 -0.55 -23.59 -5.83
N ARG A 216 -0.51 -22.59 -4.95
CA ARG A 216 0.18 -21.34 -5.24
C ARG A 216 1.66 -21.66 -5.08
N ASP A 217 2.38 -21.60 -6.18
CA ASP A 217 3.82 -21.75 -6.13
C ASP A 217 4.40 -20.55 -5.37
N ALA A 218 5.02 -20.82 -4.22
CA ALA A 218 5.65 -19.81 -3.39
C ALA A 218 6.85 -19.16 -4.10
N SER A 219 7.38 -19.79 -5.17
CA SER A 219 8.43 -19.26 -6.03
C SER A 219 8.06 -17.89 -6.64
N TYR A 220 6.79 -17.66 -6.97
CA TYR A 220 6.33 -16.41 -7.61
C TYR A 220 6.35 -15.20 -6.66
N LEU A 221 6.23 -15.44 -5.34
CA LEU A 221 6.42 -14.41 -4.30
C LEU A 221 7.89 -14.26 -3.91
N MET A 222 8.72 -15.25 -4.24
CA MET A 222 10.13 -15.37 -3.91
C MET A 222 11.02 -15.09 -5.13
N ASN A 223 10.51 -14.45 -6.18
CA ASN A 223 11.34 -13.90 -7.25
C ASN A 223 12.29 -12.86 -6.65
N LYS A 224 13.42 -13.35 -6.13
CA LYS A 224 14.67 -12.64 -6.02
C LYS A 224 14.94 -12.21 -7.45
N PHE A 225 14.63 -10.96 -7.78
CA PHE A 225 15.24 -10.35 -8.95
C PHE A 225 16.74 -10.50 -8.71
N PRO A 226 17.45 -11.27 -9.55
CA PRO A 226 18.88 -11.40 -9.37
C PRO A 226 19.45 -9.98 -9.33
N ASP A 227 20.32 -9.71 -8.35
CA ASP A 227 21.24 -8.61 -8.53
C ASP A 227 21.91 -8.93 -9.86
N ARG A 228 21.71 -8.09 -10.87
CA ARG A 228 22.82 -7.83 -11.78
C ARG A 228 23.84 -7.07 -10.94
N THR A 229 24.49 -7.76 -10.02
CA THR A 229 25.91 -7.56 -9.84
C THR A 229 26.45 -7.85 -11.22
N THR A 230 26.74 -6.79 -11.96
CA THR A 230 27.91 -6.82 -12.82
C THR A 230 29.10 -7.05 -11.90
N GLU A 231 29.25 -8.30 -11.41
CA GLU A 231 30.56 -8.91 -11.44
C GLU A 231 30.88 -9.00 -12.92
N THR A 232 31.50 -7.94 -13.42
CA THR A 232 32.16 -7.98 -14.70
C THR A 232 33.31 -8.95 -14.54
N LYS A 233 33.02 -10.26 -14.65
CA LYS A 233 34.03 -11.22 -15.07
C LYS A 233 34.47 -10.74 -16.43
N VAL A 234 35.70 -10.25 -16.43
CA VAL A 234 36.48 -9.85 -17.58
C VAL A 234 36.37 -10.94 -18.65
N SER A 235 35.49 -10.72 -19.62
CA SER A 235 35.58 -11.37 -20.92
C SER A 235 36.61 -10.55 -21.68
N ALA A 236 37.80 -11.13 -21.82
CA ALA A 236 38.85 -10.60 -22.64
C ALA A 236 38.40 -10.66 -24.11
N MET A 237 38.00 -9.52 -24.66
CA MET A 237 38.12 -9.29 -26.11
C MET A 237 38.42 -7.81 -26.37
N SER A 238 39.70 -7.58 -26.64
CA SER A 238 40.33 -6.48 -27.38
C SER A 238 39.89 -5.04 -27.10
N ARG A 239 40.66 -4.38 -26.24
CA ARG A 239 40.90 -2.93 -26.23
C ARG A 239 41.30 -2.43 -27.62
N LYS A 240 40.81 -1.25 -27.97
CA LYS A 240 41.66 -0.05 -28.09
C LYS A 240 40.90 1.13 -27.46
N ASP A 241 41.51 1.74 -26.43
CA ASP A 241 41.37 3.14 -25.97
C ASP A 241 40.10 3.65 -25.21
N ASN A 242 40.05 3.51 -23.87
CA ASN A 242 39.40 4.51 -22.99
C ASN A 242 40.40 5.64 -22.58
N THR A 243 41.41 5.84 -23.44
CA THR A 243 42.67 6.59 -23.28
C THR A 243 43.31 6.53 -21.87
N SER A 244 43.58 5.29 -21.45
CA SER A 244 44.59 4.87 -20.45
C SER A 244 44.58 5.60 -19.08
N GLN A 245 43.55 5.35 -18.24
CA GLN A 245 43.44 5.81 -16.83
C GLN A 245 43.47 7.35 -16.59
N LEU A 246 42.79 8.15 -17.42
CA LEU A 246 42.56 9.61 -17.21
C LEU A 246 43.82 10.46 -16.91
N HIS A 247 44.91 10.45 -17.69
CA HIS A 247 45.92 9.38 -17.77
C HIS A 247 46.84 9.45 -16.54
N ALA A 248 46.84 8.37 -15.74
CA ALA A 248 47.28 8.23 -14.35
C ALA A 248 46.74 9.31 -13.38
N TYR A 249 45.41 9.50 -13.37
CA TYR A 249 44.67 10.57 -12.64
C TYR A 249 45.27 11.97 -12.86
N ALA A 250 45.63 12.24 -14.11
CA ALA A 250 46.31 13.43 -14.60
C ALA A 250 47.62 13.76 -13.82
N MET A 251 48.30 12.67 -13.41
CA MET A 251 49.59 12.49 -12.73
C MET A 251 49.75 13.20 -11.37
N GLU A 252 49.76 12.40 -10.30
CA GLU A 252 49.92 12.82 -8.90
C GLU A 252 51.06 13.83 -8.61
N GLY A 253 50.80 14.79 -7.72
CA GLY A 253 51.85 15.50 -6.95
C GLY A 253 52.54 16.71 -7.58
N LEU A 254 52.05 17.29 -8.69
CA LEU A 254 52.73 18.37 -9.43
C LEU A 254 53.11 19.65 -8.64
N ASP A 255 52.60 19.86 -7.41
CA ASP A 255 52.92 21.02 -6.55
C ASP A 255 53.30 20.66 -5.09
N GLY A 256 53.49 19.36 -4.74
CA GLY A 256 53.76 18.96 -3.34
C GLY A 256 52.59 19.10 -2.34
N ARG A 257 51.34 19.26 -2.81
CA ARG A 257 50.13 19.40 -1.98
C ARG A 257 49.49 18.07 -1.58
N THR A 258 48.94 18.00 -0.37
CA THR A 258 48.30 16.78 0.16
C THR A 258 46.88 16.59 -0.38
N ILE A 259 46.60 15.43 -0.95
CA ILE A 259 45.27 15.08 -1.47
C ILE A 259 44.40 14.56 -0.31
N LEU A 260 43.23 15.16 -0.10
CA LEU A 260 42.26 14.79 0.94
C LEU A 260 41.24 13.76 0.44
N GLN A 261 40.71 13.95 -0.77
CA GLN A 261 39.68 13.08 -1.35
C GLN A 261 39.77 13.10 -2.89
N LYS A 262 39.58 11.92 -3.51
CA LYS A 262 39.46 11.76 -4.96
C LYS A 262 38.06 11.23 -5.28
N THR A 263 37.40 11.79 -6.29
CA THR A 263 36.06 11.35 -6.71
C THR A 263 35.94 11.40 -8.22
N THR A 264 35.42 10.35 -8.83
CA THR A 264 35.28 10.23 -10.30
C THR A 264 33.82 9.98 -10.66
N PHE A 265 33.29 10.79 -11.57
CA PHE A 265 31.93 10.67 -12.11
C PHE A 265 31.98 10.22 -13.57
N LYS A 266 31.12 9.27 -13.94
CA LYS A 266 30.96 8.80 -15.33
C LYS A 266 29.87 9.60 -16.02
N LEU A 267 30.19 10.19 -17.18
CA LEU A 267 29.31 11.02 -18.00
C LEU A 267 29.12 10.33 -19.36
N GLY A 268 28.48 9.15 -19.35
CA GLY A 268 28.36 8.30 -20.54
C GLY A 268 29.71 7.67 -20.90
N ASP A 269 30.21 7.98 -22.09
CA ASP A 269 31.51 7.64 -22.65
C ASP A 269 32.64 8.58 -22.19
N LYS A 270 32.29 9.68 -21.49
CA LYS A 270 33.22 10.67 -20.90
C LYS A 270 33.32 10.56 -19.38
N GLN A 271 34.27 11.25 -18.76
CA GLN A 271 34.51 11.23 -17.31
C GLN A 271 34.82 12.62 -16.73
N LEU A 272 34.46 12.81 -15.46
CA LEU A 272 34.83 13.98 -14.65
C LEU A 272 35.53 13.51 -13.38
N LEU A 273 36.75 13.99 -13.16
CA LEU A 273 37.53 13.80 -11.96
C LEU A 273 37.46 15.04 -11.08
N VAL A 274 37.30 14.85 -9.77
CA VAL A 274 37.43 15.92 -8.79
C VAL A 274 38.38 15.53 -7.66
N HIS A 275 39.37 16.37 -7.43
CA HIS A 275 40.37 16.25 -6.37
C HIS A 275 40.19 17.35 -5.33
N LEU A 276 40.01 16.95 -4.07
CA LEU A 276 40.14 17.83 -2.93
C LEU A 276 41.56 17.76 -2.39
N MET A 277 42.18 18.92 -2.23
CA MET A 277 43.56 19.08 -1.81
C MET A 277 43.65 20.10 -0.68
N ASN A 278 44.62 19.91 0.21
CA ASN A 278 44.98 20.90 1.19
C ASN A 278 46.26 21.63 0.74
N ASN A 279 46.23 22.95 0.73
CA ASN A 279 47.38 23.81 0.47
C ASN A 279 47.72 24.57 1.77
N GLY A 280 48.45 23.91 2.67
CA GLY A 280 48.66 24.41 4.03
C GLY A 280 47.41 24.27 4.90
N ASP A 281 46.74 25.38 5.16
CA ASP A 281 45.54 25.51 6.00
C ASP A 281 44.25 25.74 5.17
N GLU A 282 44.36 25.74 3.84
CA GLU A 282 43.28 26.08 2.90
C GLU A 282 42.89 24.92 2.00
N THR A 283 41.58 24.68 1.87
CA THR A 283 41.02 23.64 1.00
C THR A 283 40.90 24.14 -0.44
N CYS A 284 41.28 23.29 -1.40
CA CYS A 284 41.18 23.55 -2.82
C CYS A 284 40.50 22.37 -3.54
N ALA A 285 39.56 22.65 -4.44
CA ALA A 285 38.91 21.64 -5.29
C ALA A 285 39.34 21.81 -6.75
N ARG A 286 39.86 20.75 -7.35
CA ARG A 286 40.28 20.72 -8.76
C ARG A 286 39.43 19.74 -9.56
N LEU A 287 38.83 20.21 -10.65
CA LEU A 287 37.96 19.45 -11.53
C LEU A 287 38.65 19.28 -12.89
N VAL A 288 38.65 18.05 -13.44
CA VAL A 288 39.29 17.71 -14.72
C VAL A 288 38.37 16.79 -15.52
N THR A 289 38.20 17.04 -16.82
CA THR A 289 37.33 16.24 -17.70
C THR A 289 37.91 16.08 -19.11
N ASP A 290 37.52 15.01 -19.80
CA ASP A 290 37.87 14.63 -21.19
C ASP A 290 36.78 15.00 -22.21
N ILE A 291 35.85 15.89 -21.82
CA ILE A 291 34.85 16.50 -22.70
C ILE A 291 35.56 17.47 -23.64
N SER A 292 35.29 17.38 -24.94
CA SER A 292 35.93 18.18 -26.00
C SER A 292 35.31 19.56 -26.16
N GLU A 293 34.02 19.67 -25.87
CA GLU A 293 33.20 20.87 -26.03
C GLU A 293 33.40 21.83 -24.84
N PRO A 294 33.35 23.16 -25.04
CA PRO A 294 33.46 24.12 -23.95
C PRO A 294 32.44 23.82 -22.84
N ILE A 295 32.92 23.75 -21.60
CA ILE A 295 32.09 23.38 -20.46
C ILE A 295 32.16 24.43 -19.35
N ILE A 296 31.00 24.69 -18.75
CA ILE A 296 30.82 25.65 -17.67
C ILE A 296 30.42 24.87 -16.42
N LEU A 297 31.12 25.14 -15.31
CA LEU A 297 30.70 24.71 -13.98
C LEU A 297 29.64 25.67 -13.45
N HIS A 298 28.44 25.19 -13.18
CA HIS A 298 27.42 25.94 -12.44
C HIS A 298 27.39 25.39 -11.01
N TRP A 299 27.86 26.16 -10.03
CA TRP A 299 28.18 25.68 -8.69
C TRP A 299 27.77 26.61 -7.55
N GLY A 300 27.61 26.01 -6.37
CA GLY A 300 27.36 26.68 -5.09
C GLY A 300 28.02 25.95 -3.94
N LEU A 301 28.19 26.65 -2.81
CA LEU A 301 28.75 26.11 -1.58
C LEU A 301 27.65 25.72 -0.59
N SER A 302 27.92 24.70 0.21
CA SER A 302 27.00 24.23 1.24
C SER A 302 27.60 24.49 2.62
N LYS A 303 26.89 25.21 3.50
CA LYS A 303 27.35 25.48 4.88
C LYS A 303 26.59 24.65 5.91
N ASN A 304 25.27 24.58 5.77
CA ASN A 304 24.39 23.94 6.73
C ASN A 304 23.76 22.65 6.19
N SER A 305 23.63 22.50 4.87
CA SER A 305 23.06 21.28 4.27
C SER A 305 23.66 20.94 2.90
N ALA A 306 23.79 19.64 2.59
CA ALA A 306 24.40 19.14 1.35
C ALA A 306 23.63 19.46 0.05
N CYS A 307 22.46 20.11 0.14
CA CYS A 307 21.66 20.56 -1.00
C CYS A 307 21.54 22.09 -1.05
N GLU A 308 22.26 22.80 -0.18
CA GLU A 308 22.28 24.25 -0.12
C GLU A 308 23.21 24.80 -1.21
N TRP A 309 22.70 25.76 -1.97
CA TRP A 309 23.45 26.51 -2.98
C TRP A 309 23.70 27.91 -2.44
N LEU A 310 24.86 28.12 -1.83
CA LEU A 310 25.33 29.45 -1.45
C LEU A 310 26.26 29.98 -2.54
N VAL A 311 26.02 31.22 -2.94
CA VAL A 311 26.91 31.92 -3.86
C VAL A 311 28.27 32.12 -3.15
N PRO A 312 29.38 31.64 -3.74
CA PRO A 312 30.71 31.85 -3.18
C PRO A 312 31.01 33.34 -3.06
N SER A 313 31.64 33.74 -1.95
CA SER A 313 32.02 35.13 -1.71
C SER A 313 33.01 35.64 -2.77
N PRO A 314 33.12 36.98 -2.97
CA PRO A 314 33.97 37.55 -4.00
C PRO A 314 35.39 37.01 -4.09
N ASN A 315 35.97 36.69 -2.94
CA ASN A 315 37.36 36.26 -2.79
C ASN A 315 37.57 34.78 -3.16
N LEU A 316 36.50 33.97 -3.21
CA LEU A 316 36.54 32.54 -3.53
C LEU A 316 36.25 32.25 -5.01
N ARG A 317 35.92 33.28 -5.79
CA ARG A 317 35.52 33.14 -7.20
C ARG A 317 36.73 33.21 -8.13
N PRO A 318 36.93 32.23 -9.03
CA PRO A 318 37.94 32.33 -10.06
C PRO A 318 37.68 33.52 -11.00
N LYS A 319 38.75 34.10 -11.57
CA LYS A 319 38.64 35.17 -12.58
C LYS A 319 37.86 34.67 -13.81
N GLY A 320 36.91 35.48 -14.27
CA GLY A 320 36.01 35.11 -15.38
C GLY A 320 34.75 34.34 -14.96
N SER A 321 34.44 34.28 -13.65
CA SER A 321 33.18 33.72 -13.16
C SER A 321 32.04 34.73 -13.26
N ASN A 322 30.87 34.27 -13.69
CA ASN A 322 29.65 35.05 -13.79
C ASN A 322 28.71 34.69 -12.64
N MET A 323 28.11 35.69 -12.00
CA MET A 323 27.04 35.45 -11.04
C MET A 323 25.73 35.18 -11.78
N VAL A 324 25.04 34.15 -11.32
CA VAL A 324 23.67 33.82 -11.73
C VAL A 324 22.82 33.71 -10.47
N ASP A 325 21.50 33.75 -10.61
CA ASP A 325 20.60 33.75 -9.46
C ASP A 325 20.82 32.49 -8.61
N GLY A 326 21.31 32.68 -7.38
CA GLY A 326 21.59 31.59 -6.43
C GLY A 326 22.85 30.75 -6.67
N ALA A 327 23.66 31.00 -7.71
CA ALA A 327 24.87 30.21 -8.01
C ALA A 327 25.97 31.02 -8.71
N CYS A 328 27.09 30.35 -8.98
CA CYS A 328 28.23 30.89 -9.71
C CYS A 328 28.49 30.04 -10.94
N GLU A 329 28.71 30.67 -12.09
CA GLU A 329 29.12 30.01 -13.32
C GLU A 329 30.58 30.29 -13.61
N THR A 330 31.39 29.25 -13.73
CA THR A 330 32.82 29.36 -14.01
C THR A 330 33.20 28.48 -15.20
N PRO A 331 33.74 29.04 -16.30
CA PRO A 331 34.17 28.24 -17.45
C PRO A 331 35.43 27.44 -17.13
N PHE A 332 35.52 26.24 -17.68
CA PHE A 332 36.75 25.45 -17.62
C PHE A 332 37.79 26.02 -18.59
N LYS A 333 39.07 25.81 -18.26
CA LYS A 333 40.19 26.15 -19.13
C LYS A 333 40.55 24.94 -20.00
N LYS A 334 40.77 25.17 -21.28
CA LYS A 334 41.22 24.14 -22.23
C LYS A 334 42.70 23.82 -22.00
N GLY A 335 43.02 22.53 -21.98
CA GLY A 335 44.34 22.00 -21.68
C GLY A 335 44.56 21.73 -20.18
N TYR A 336 45.20 20.60 -19.87
CA TYR A 336 45.69 20.28 -18.53
C TYR A 336 46.90 19.34 -18.60
N ALA A 337 47.90 19.56 -17.73
CA ALA A 337 49.12 18.75 -17.64
C ALA A 337 49.84 18.52 -18.99
N GLY A 338 49.83 19.52 -19.88
CA GLY A 338 50.46 19.44 -21.20
C GLY A 338 49.62 18.77 -22.29
N ASP A 339 48.40 18.33 -21.96
CA ASP A 339 47.48 17.67 -22.89
C ASP A 339 46.27 18.57 -23.21
N ALA A 340 46.10 18.89 -24.49
CA ALA A 340 45.03 19.75 -24.99
C ALA A 340 43.67 19.06 -25.10
N SER A 341 43.62 17.74 -24.89
CA SER A 341 42.38 16.96 -24.90
C SER A 341 41.56 17.05 -23.62
N PHE A 342 42.16 17.56 -22.53
CA PHE A 342 41.48 17.77 -21.26
C PHE A 342 41.05 19.23 -21.03
N GLN A 343 40.06 19.41 -20.17
CA GLN A 343 39.68 20.71 -19.61
C GLN A 343 39.79 20.67 -18.08
N SER A 344 40.19 21.78 -17.45
CA SER A 344 40.38 21.85 -16.00
C SER A 344 39.86 23.15 -15.37
N LEU A 345 39.51 23.05 -14.09
CA LEU A 345 39.10 24.17 -13.26
C LEU A 345 39.59 23.97 -11.83
N GLU A 346 40.12 25.03 -11.21
CA GLU A 346 40.56 25.04 -9.81
C GLU A 346 39.78 26.08 -9.00
N LEU A 347 39.17 25.63 -7.90
CA LEU A 347 38.41 26.43 -6.95
C LEU A 347 39.18 26.53 -5.63
N LYS A 348 39.59 27.75 -5.27
CA LYS A 348 40.21 28.04 -3.97
C LYS A 348 39.10 28.31 -2.95
N LEU A 349 38.92 27.37 -2.02
CA LEU A 349 37.82 27.41 -1.05
C LEU A 349 38.26 27.98 0.32
N GLY A 350 39.56 28.22 0.52
CA GLY A 350 40.13 28.85 1.72
C GLY A 350 40.00 27.99 2.98
N LYS A 351 40.18 28.59 4.18
CA LYS A 351 39.73 28.02 5.46
C LYS A 351 38.20 28.00 5.48
N SER A 352 37.64 26.92 4.98
CA SER A 352 36.22 26.82 4.68
C SER A 352 35.45 26.17 5.84
N ASP A 353 34.50 26.90 6.44
CA ASP A 353 33.45 26.33 7.30
C ASP A 353 32.40 25.51 6.50
N PHE A 354 32.54 25.46 5.18
CA PHE A 354 31.60 24.79 4.30
C PHE A 354 31.71 23.28 4.42
N ILE A 355 30.56 22.61 4.37
CA ILE A 355 30.44 21.16 4.46
C ILE A 355 30.50 20.50 3.08
N GLY A 356 30.29 21.26 1.99
CA GLY A 356 30.23 20.69 0.65
C GLY A 356 30.24 21.68 -0.51
N LEU A 357 30.41 21.10 -1.71
CA LEU A 357 30.36 21.75 -3.01
C LEU A 357 29.26 21.07 -3.85
N ALA A 358 28.20 21.81 -4.20
CA ALA A 358 27.14 21.35 -5.09
C ALA A 358 27.32 21.96 -6.48
N PHE A 359 27.15 21.17 -7.55
CA PHE A 359 27.35 21.66 -8.91
C PHE A 359 26.62 20.87 -9.98
N VAL A 360 26.45 21.48 -11.16
CA VAL A 360 26.08 20.85 -12.43
C VAL A 360 26.97 21.38 -13.54
N LEU A 361 27.04 20.66 -14.66
CA LEU A 361 27.85 21.08 -15.80
C LEU A 361 26.94 21.53 -16.95
N ARG A 362 27.37 22.55 -17.70
CA ARG A 362 26.69 23.01 -18.91
C ARG A 362 27.64 23.00 -20.09
N SER A 363 27.26 22.33 -21.17
CA SER A 363 28.01 22.29 -22.43
C SER A 363 27.04 22.44 -23.60
N ASP A 364 27.34 23.31 -24.57
CA ASP A 364 26.48 23.64 -25.73
C ASP A 364 24.99 23.85 -25.39
N GLY A 365 24.72 24.54 -24.28
CA GLY A 365 23.35 24.84 -23.81
C GLY A 365 22.61 23.68 -23.15
N GLN A 366 23.21 22.48 -23.07
CA GLN A 366 22.64 21.32 -22.37
C GLN A 366 23.17 21.19 -20.94
N TRP A 367 22.30 20.76 -20.02
CA TRP A 367 22.64 20.48 -18.63
C TRP A 367 23.05 19.02 -18.46
N ILE A 368 24.27 18.82 -17.97
CA ILE A 368 24.80 17.51 -17.62
C ILE A 368 24.66 17.34 -16.10
N LYS A 369 23.97 16.28 -15.70
CA LYS A 369 23.63 15.95 -14.31
C LYS A 369 24.09 14.53 -13.97
N ASN A 370 24.30 14.26 -12.68
CA ASN A 370 24.64 12.94 -12.16
C ASN A 370 23.39 12.06 -12.10
N ASN A 371 23.10 11.31 -13.17
CA ASN A 371 21.92 10.42 -13.25
C ASN A 371 20.60 11.13 -12.88
N GLY A 372 20.42 12.37 -13.35
CA GLY A 372 19.23 13.19 -13.09
C GLY A 372 19.26 14.02 -11.80
N SER A 373 20.33 13.94 -11.01
CA SER A 373 20.57 14.74 -9.80
C SER A 373 21.79 15.66 -9.95
N ASP A 374 21.92 16.68 -9.11
CA ASP A 374 23.10 17.55 -9.09
C ASP A 374 24.33 16.79 -8.53
N PHE A 375 25.54 17.19 -8.92
CA PHE A 375 26.77 16.63 -8.36
C PHE A 375 27.03 17.24 -6.98
N TYR A 376 27.62 16.45 -6.07
CA TYR A 376 27.97 16.90 -4.73
C TYR A 376 29.28 16.30 -4.23
N ILE A 377 30.08 17.11 -3.55
CA ILE A 377 31.34 16.70 -2.92
C ILE A 377 31.41 17.24 -1.49
N SER A 378 31.74 16.38 -0.52
CA SER A 378 31.95 16.77 0.89
C SER A 378 33.31 17.43 1.08
N LEU A 379 33.35 18.57 1.76
CA LEU A 379 34.59 19.31 2.06
C LEU A 379 35.20 18.98 3.43
N LYS A 380 34.46 18.31 4.31
CA LYS A 380 34.97 17.83 5.60
C LYS A 380 35.68 16.49 5.43
N ALA A 381 36.88 16.37 5.99
CA ALA A 381 37.54 15.07 6.17
C ALA A 381 36.61 14.16 6.99
N ALA A 382 36.65 12.85 6.71
CA ALA A 382 35.92 11.87 7.49
C ALA A 382 36.50 11.80 8.91
N ASP A 383 36.10 12.74 9.77
CA ASP A 383 36.54 12.80 11.16
C ASP A 383 36.06 11.54 11.88
N GLY A 384 37.02 10.70 12.23
CA GLY A 384 36.89 9.56 13.13
C GLY A 384 36.63 9.99 14.58
N LYS A 385 35.72 10.92 14.83
CA LYS A 385 35.20 11.12 16.18
C LYS A 385 34.20 10.01 16.46
N HIS A 386 34.69 9.00 17.18
CA HIS A 386 33.90 7.96 17.82
C HIS A 386 32.80 8.57 18.69
N SER A 387 31.62 8.79 18.11
CA SER A 387 30.39 8.41 18.80
C SER A 387 30.57 6.95 19.21
N LYS A 388 30.28 6.59 20.46
CA LYS A 388 30.35 5.21 20.96
C LYS A 388 29.37 4.34 20.16
N SER A 389 29.77 3.90 18.97
CA SER A 389 29.07 2.93 18.15
C SER A 389 29.44 1.54 18.62
N VAL A 390 28.44 0.70 18.79
CA VAL A 390 28.64 -0.75 18.89
C VAL A 390 29.02 -1.24 17.49
N GLY A 391 30.32 -1.22 17.17
CA GLY A 391 30.90 -1.71 15.92
C GLY A 391 31.56 -0.64 15.03
N ASP A 392 32.45 -1.10 14.14
CA ASP A 392 33.29 -0.30 13.22
C ASP A 392 32.54 0.30 12.02
N GLY A 393 31.21 0.16 11.97
CA GLY A 393 30.36 0.71 10.91
C GLY A 393 30.59 0.09 9.52
N LYS A 394 31.38 -0.99 9.40
CA LYS A 394 31.55 -1.68 8.12
C LYS A 394 30.21 -2.25 7.67
N GLY A 395 29.75 -1.82 6.49
CA GLY A 395 28.49 -2.26 5.88
C GLY A 395 27.27 -1.39 6.19
N THR A 396 27.44 -0.15 6.65
CA THR A 396 26.35 0.84 6.76
C THR A 396 26.64 2.10 5.94
N VAL A 397 25.59 2.83 5.56
CA VAL A 397 25.72 4.15 4.93
C VAL A 397 25.91 5.19 6.05
N LYS A 398 27.14 5.35 6.53
CA LYS A 398 27.46 6.17 7.71
C LYS A 398 26.90 7.59 7.61
N TRP A 399 27.09 8.27 6.47
CA TRP A 399 26.58 9.62 6.26
C TRP A 399 25.06 9.72 6.43
N LEU A 400 24.32 8.69 6.00
CA LEU A 400 22.87 8.66 6.10
C LEU A 400 22.45 8.50 7.57
N LEU A 401 23.14 7.64 8.32
CA LEU A 401 22.85 7.44 9.74
C LEU A 401 23.17 8.69 10.55
N ASP A 402 24.28 9.35 10.27
CA ASP A 402 24.65 10.63 10.90
C ASP A 402 23.61 11.71 10.57
N ALA A 403 23.20 11.82 9.30
CA ALA A 403 22.15 12.76 8.87
C ALA A 403 20.78 12.47 9.52
N ILE A 404 20.41 11.20 9.66
CA ILE A 404 19.19 10.79 10.38
C ILE A 404 19.28 11.23 11.84
N ALA A 405 20.41 10.98 12.50
CA ALA A 405 20.60 11.33 13.91
C ALA A 405 20.54 12.84 14.14
N GLU A 406 21.21 13.63 13.29
CA GLU A 406 21.20 15.10 13.34
C GLU A 406 19.79 15.67 13.10
N LYS A 407 19.06 15.13 12.12
CA LYS A 407 17.72 15.60 11.76
C LYS A 407 16.61 15.03 12.64
N GLU A 408 16.90 14.12 13.56
CA GLU A 408 15.88 13.51 14.42
C GLU A 408 15.22 14.55 15.34
N MET A 409 15.97 15.58 15.79
CA MET A 409 15.43 16.71 16.56
C MET A 409 14.39 17.53 15.78
N ASP A 410 14.60 17.70 14.47
CA ASP A 410 13.61 18.34 13.60
C ASP A 410 12.43 17.39 13.30
N ALA A 411 12.72 16.11 13.12
CA ALA A 411 11.74 15.08 12.79
C ALA A 411 10.75 14.82 13.93
N GLU A 412 11.19 14.91 15.19
CA GLU A 412 10.32 14.71 16.36
C GLU A 412 9.31 15.85 16.56
N ARG A 413 9.45 16.99 15.87
CA ARG A 413 8.44 18.06 15.88
C ARG A 413 7.09 17.53 15.44
N SER A 414 7.03 16.74 14.37
CA SER A 414 5.77 16.10 13.92
C SER A 414 6.05 15.04 12.86
N LEU A 415 5.10 14.12 12.66
CA LEU A 415 5.16 13.16 11.54
C LEU A 415 5.27 13.82 10.16
N MET A 416 4.69 15.01 9.94
CA MET A 416 4.84 15.75 8.68
C MET A 416 6.32 16.08 8.42
N HIS A 417 7.01 16.64 9.41
CA HIS A 417 8.44 16.93 9.34
C HIS A 417 9.24 15.65 9.12
N ARG A 418 8.95 14.59 9.89
CA ARG A 418 9.62 13.29 9.74
C ARG A 418 9.48 12.71 8.34
N PHE A 419 8.28 12.69 7.75
CA PHE A 419 8.08 12.19 6.39
C PHE A 419 8.72 13.10 5.33
N SER A 420 8.76 14.41 5.56
CA SER A 420 9.45 15.35 4.66
C SER A 420 10.97 15.09 4.66
N ILE A 421 11.57 14.96 5.84
CA ILE A 421 12.99 14.61 6.00
C ILE A 421 13.27 13.22 5.43
N ALA A 422 12.40 12.24 5.70
CA ALA A 422 12.51 10.90 5.15
C ALA A 422 12.49 10.90 3.62
N THR A 423 11.66 11.75 3.01
CA THR A 423 11.61 11.92 1.55
C THR A 423 12.95 12.44 1.03
N GLU A 424 13.48 13.51 1.63
CA GLU A 424 14.77 14.09 1.25
C GLU A 424 15.91 13.07 1.39
N LEU A 425 16.04 12.44 2.56
CA LEU A 425 17.10 11.49 2.84
C LEU A 425 17.00 10.21 1.99
N THR A 426 15.78 9.74 1.71
CA THR A 426 15.58 8.57 0.83
C THR A 426 15.93 8.90 -0.61
N GLU A 427 15.60 10.10 -1.09
CA GLU A 427 15.96 10.54 -2.44
C GLU A 427 17.48 10.60 -2.61
N ARG A 428 18.19 11.12 -1.60
CA ARG A 428 19.65 11.15 -1.57
C ARG A 428 20.27 9.75 -1.47
N ALA A 429 19.69 8.87 -0.65
CA ALA A 429 20.21 7.53 -0.40
C ALA A 429 19.85 6.48 -1.47
N ARG A 430 18.99 6.81 -2.44
CA ARG A 430 18.52 5.83 -3.45
C ARG A 430 19.64 5.27 -4.34
N CYS A 431 20.77 5.98 -4.44
CA CYS A 431 21.94 5.56 -5.21
C CYS A 431 22.93 4.70 -4.39
N GLU A 432 22.75 4.64 -3.07
CA GLU A 432 23.58 3.84 -2.14
C GLU A 432 23.17 2.36 -2.08
N GLY A 433 22.29 1.93 -2.99
CA GLY A 433 21.77 0.57 -3.08
C GLY A 433 20.99 0.13 -1.83
N LYS A 434 21.09 -1.17 -1.51
CA LYS A 434 20.31 -1.81 -0.44
C LYS A 434 20.60 -1.24 0.95
N LEU A 435 21.83 -0.77 1.19
CA LEU A 435 22.25 -0.26 2.49
C LEU A 435 21.59 1.09 2.83
N GLY A 436 21.41 1.97 1.83
CA GLY A 436 20.71 3.24 2.01
C GLY A 436 19.25 3.02 2.40
N LEU A 437 18.56 2.14 1.67
CA LEU A 437 17.17 1.78 1.98
C LEU A 437 17.03 1.02 3.30
N ALA A 438 18.04 0.22 3.69
CA ALA A 438 18.06 -0.43 5.00
C ALA A 438 18.10 0.60 6.14
N GLY A 439 18.91 1.67 6.01
CA GLY A 439 18.95 2.76 6.98
C GLY A 439 17.60 3.44 7.16
N ILE A 440 16.95 3.81 6.04
CA ILE A 440 15.59 4.38 6.05
C ILE A 440 14.58 3.41 6.69
N LEU A 441 14.64 2.13 6.35
CA LEU A 441 13.75 1.11 6.92
C LEU A 441 13.88 1.01 8.44
N VAL A 442 15.12 0.97 8.97
CA VAL A 442 15.37 0.90 10.41
C VAL A 442 14.78 2.13 11.10
N TRP A 443 15.03 3.31 10.56
CA TRP A 443 14.52 4.56 11.10
C TRP A 443 12.99 4.60 11.13
N MET A 444 12.33 4.28 10.00
CA MET A 444 10.88 4.22 9.92
C MET A 444 10.28 3.12 10.79
N ARG A 445 11.00 2.01 11.02
CA ARG A 445 10.55 0.98 11.98
C ARG A 445 10.57 1.50 13.41
N PHE A 446 11.63 2.18 13.84
CA PHE A 446 11.68 2.78 15.17
C PHE A 446 10.56 3.81 15.38
N MET A 447 10.21 4.57 14.35
CA MET A 447 9.02 5.41 14.36
C MET A 447 7.75 4.57 14.59
N VAL A 448 7.45 3.57 13.75
CA VAL A 448 6.21 2.78 13.87
C VAL A 448 6.11 2.00 15.19
N THR A 449 7.24 1.53 15.72
CA THR A 449 7.29 0.85 17.03
C THR A 449 7.36 1.80 18.21
N ARG A 450 7.10 3.11 17.99
CA ARG A 450 7.04 4.16 19.03
C ARG A 450 8.33 4.27 19.87
N GLN A 451 9.47 3.89 19.29
CA GLN A 451 10.78 4.11 19.92
C GLN A 451 11.25 5.56 19.69
N LEU A 452 10.70 6.21 18.66
CA LEU A 452 10.92 7.62 18.37
C LEU A 452 9.65 8.42 18.64
N THR A 453 9.84 9.65 19.10
CA THR A 453 8.77 10.61 19.38
C THR A 453 8.09 11.03 18.08
N TRP A 454 6.76 10.99 18.03
CA TRP A 454 6.00 11.36 16.82
C TRP A 454 5.75 12.86 16.71
N ASN A 455 5.61 13.56 17.83
CA ASN A 455 5.32 14.98 17.88
C ASN A 455 5.80 15.57 19.22
N LYS A 456 6.42 16.75 19.18
CA LYS A 456 6.74 17.58 20.34
C LYS A 456 6.17 18.98 20.12
N ASN A 457 5.10 19.29 20.85
CA ASN A 457 4.53 20.64 20.95
C ASN A 457 4.30 21.36 19.61
N TYR A 458 4.01 20.62 18.52
CA TYR A 458 3.79 21.21 17.21
C TYR A 458 2.43 20.82 16.65
N ASN A 459 1.60 21.81 16.34
CA ASN A 459 0.28 21.59 15.76
C ASN A 459 0.39 21.54 14.23
N VAL A 460 0.11 20.38 13.65
CA VAL A 460 0.06 20.17 12.19
C VAL A 460 -1.36 19.82 11.80
N LYS A 461 -1.83 20.33 10.67
CA LYS A 461 -3.13 19.90 10.14
C LYS A 461 -2.99 18.46 9.58
N PRO A 462 -3.95 17.54 9.83
CA PRO A 462 -3.88 16.17 9.30
C PRO A 462 -3.63 16.09 7.77
N ARG A 463 -4.10 17.09 7.03
CA ARG A 463 -3.89 17.29 5.59
C ARG A 463 -2.42 17.40 5.22
N GLU A 464 -1.65 18.14 6.03
CA GLU A 464 -0.21 18.37 5.81
C GLU A 464 0.60 17.11 6.12
N ILE A 465 0.21 16.35 7.15
CA ILE A 465 0.80 15.02 7.42
C ILE A 465 0.51 14.09 6.25
N SER A 466 -0.74 14.06 5.77
CA SER A 466 -1.14 13.23 4.63
C SER A 466 -0.36 13.61 3.36
N ALA A 467 -0.22 14.89 3.07
CA ALA A 467 0.56 15.38 1.93
C ALA A 467 2.05 15.01 2.02
N ALA A 468 2.67 15.12 3.19
CA ALA A 468 4.07 14.69 3.38
C ALA A 468 4.23 13.17 3.23
N GLN A 469 3.27 12.41 3.75
CA GLN A 469 3.23 10.96 3.62
C GLN A 469 3.03 10.52 2.17
N ASP A 470 2.18 11.21 1.41
CA ASP A 470 1.96 10.96 -0.02
C ASP A 470 3.23 11.26 -0.83
N LYS A 471 3.92 12.37 -0.55
CA LYS A 471 5.22 12.68 -1.17
C LYS A 471 6.23 11.55 -0.94
N PHE A 472 6.34 11.06 0.30
CA PHE A 472 7.24 9.95 0.62
C PHE A 472 6.82 8.65 -0.08
N THR A 473 5.53 8.35 -0.09
CA THR A 473 4.98 7.15 -0.75
C THR A 473 5.20 7.17 -2.26
N ASN A 474 5.01 8.33 -2.91
CA ASN A 474 5.27 8.52 -4.33
C ASN A 474 6.74 8.34 -4.67
N LEU A 475 7.66 8.79 -3.81
CA LEU A 475 9.08 8.51 -3.96
C LEU A 475 9.36 7.01 -3.88
N LEU A 476 8.84 6.33 -2.86
CA LEU A 476 8.99 4.87 -2.72
C LEU A 476 8.41 4.14 -3.94
N GLN A 477 7.28 4.58 -4.48
CA GLN A 477 6.70 4.02 -5.69
C GLN A 477 7.63 4.17 -6.91
N ARG A 478 8.25 5.34 -7.09
CA ARG A 478 9.25 5.56 -8.16
C ARG A 478 10.43 4.61 -7.99
N ILE A 479 11.03 4.52 -6.80
CA ILE A 479 12.13 3.59 -6.51
C ILE A 479 11.69 2.13 -6.77
N PHE A 480 10.45 1.75 -6.44
CA PHE A 480 9.91 0.42 -6.71
C PHE A 480 9.84 0.10 -8.22
N GLN A 481 9.48 1.10 -9.04
CA GLN A 481 9.40 0.98 -10.48
C GLN A 481 10.80 0.94 -11.10
N ASP A 482 11.66 1.88 -10.73
CA ASP A 482 12.97 2.14 -11.34
C ASP A 482 14.06 1.16 -10.88
N GLN A 483 13.95 0.62 -9.67
CA GLN A 483 14.97 -0.25 -9.06
C GLN A 483 14.41 -1.62 -8.63
N PRO A 484 14.21 -2.57 -9.57
CA PRO A 484 13.65 -3.89 -9.28
C PRO A 484 14.36 -4.69 -8.19
N HIS A 485 15.68 -4.52 -8.07
CA HIS A 485 16.53 -5.19 -7.08
C HIS A 485 16.29 -4.69 -5.63
N ASN A 486 15.67 -3.53 -5.47
CA ASN A 486 15.38 -2.89 -4.18
C ASN A 486 13.93 -3.03 -3.73
N ARG A 487 13.06 -3.64 -4.56
CA ARG A 487 11.62 -3.75 -4.32
C ARG A 487 11.25 -4.30 -2.94
N GLU A 488 11.96 -5.30 -2.44
CA GLU A 488 11.66 -5.89 -1.14
C GLU A 488 11.93 -4.92 0.01
N PHE A 489 13.02 -4.14 -0.04
CA PHE A 489 13.26 -3.08 0.94
C PHE A 489 12.20 -2.00 0.84
N VAL A 490 11.86 -1.57 -0.38
CA VAL A 490 10.82 -0.57 -0.59
C VAL A 490 9.47 -1.04 -0.05
N ARG A 491 9.09 -2.31 -0.26
CA ARG A 491 7.85 -2.89 0.32
C ARG A 491 7.88 -2.92 1.85
N LEU A 492 9.04 -3.18 2.44
CA LEU A 492 9.19 -3.15 3.89
C LEU A 492 9.06 -1.72 4.43
N ILE A 493 9.62 -0.71 3.75
CA ILE A 493 9.46 0.70 4.13
C ILE A 493 8.00 1.14 3.91
N MET A 494 7.36 0.78 2.80
CA MET A 494 5.94 1.06 2.59
C MET A 494 5.05 0.41 3.66
N SER A 495 5.49 -0.68 4.30
CA SER A 495 4.74 -1.29 5.41
C SER A 495 4.76 -0.45 6.69
N THR A 496 5.75 0.44 6.84
CA THR A 496 5.87 1.36 7.97
C THR A 496 5.20 2.71 7.71
N VAL A 497 4.90 3.01 6.45
CA VAL A 497 4.17 4.22 6.06
C VAL A 497 2.68 3.89 6.00
N GLY A 498 1.82 4.79 6.48
CA GLY A 498 0.37 4.64 6.32
C GLY A 498 -0.01 4.64 4.83
N ARG A 499 -1.27 4.39 4.51
CA ARG A 499 -1.69 4.24 3.10
C ARG A 499 -1.48 5.49 2.23
N GLY A 500 -1.34 6.67 2.84
CA GLY A 500 -1.44 7.92 2.09
C GLY A 500 -2.85 8.04 1.51
N GLY A 501 -3.26 9.23 1.17
CA GLY A 501 -4.60 9.46 0.64
C GLY A 501 -4.91 10.94 0.64
N GLU A 502 -5.72 11.35 -0.34
CA GLU A 502 -6.23 12.71 -0.49
C GLU A 502 -6.54 13.25 0.90
N GLY A 503 -5.85 14.34 1.28
CA GLY A 503 -5.62 14.81 2.66
C GLY A 503 -6.86 15.20 3.47
N ASP A 504 -8.03 14.72 3.07
CA ASP A 504 -9.33 14.91 3.66
C ASP A 504 -9.73 13.77 4.60
N VAL A 505 -9.09 12.59 4.58
CA VAL A 505 -9.52 11.46 5.43
C VAL A 505 -9.29 11.73 6.93
N GLY A 506 -8.09 12.19 7.30
CA GLY A 506 -7.79 12.58 8.68
C GLY A 506 -8.53 13.86 9.10
N GLN A 507 -8.77 14.76 8.15
CA GLN A 507 -9.57 15.97 8.36
C GLN A 507 -11.04 15.63 8.59
N ARG A 508 -11.61 14.68 7.84
CA ARG A 508 -12.98 14.21 7.96
C ARG A 508 -13.25 13.57 9.32
N ILE A 509 -12.33 12.78 9.85
CA ILE A 509 -12.44 12.24 11.22
C ILE A 509 -12.57 13.38 12.23
N ARG A 510 -11.74 14.42 12.09
CA ARG A 510 -11.76 15.60 12.94
C ARG A 510 -13.03 16.44 12.76
N ASP A 511 -13.49 16.62 11.54
CA ASP A 511 -14.67 17.42 11.24
C ASP A 511 -15.95 16.71 11.70
N GLU A 512 -16.01 15.37 11.55
CA GLU A 512 -17.14 14.57 12.04
C GLU A 512 -17.26 14.64 13.58
N ILE A 513 -16.16 14.56 14.35
CA ILE A 513 -16.25 14.70 15.81
C ILE A 513 -16.69 16.11 16.24
N LEU A 514 -16.32 17.15 15.50
CA LEU A 514 -16.80 18.51 15.72
C LEU A 514 -18.30 18.65 15.44
N VAL A 515 -18.80 18.01 14.38
CA VAL A 515 -20.24 17.95 14.08
C VAL A 515 -20.99 17.22 15.20
N ILE A 516 -20.45 16.11 15.71
CA ILE A 516 -21.05 15.37 16.86
C ILE A 516 -21.14 16.28 18.09
N GLN A 517 -20.06 16.97 18.45
CA GLN A 517 -20.05 17.88 19.59
C GLN A 517 -21.06 19.01 19.46
N ARG A 518 -21.19 19.58 18.26
CA ARG A 518 -22.14 20.66 17.97
C ARG A 518 -23.59 20.17 18.00
N ASN A 519 -23.89 19.06 17.31
CA ASN A 519 -25.25 18.53 17.21
C ASN A 519 -25.80 18.06 18.55
N ASN A 520 -24.92 17.64 19.46
CA ASN A 520 -25.30 17.09 20.76
C ASN A 520 -24.97 18.01 21.94
N ASP A 521 -24.52 19.23 21.69
CA ASP A 521 -24.14 20.21 22.73
C ASP A 521 -23.22 19.62 23.83
N CYS A 522 -22.25 18.80 23.41
CA CYS A 522 -21.39 18.05 24.33
C CYS A 522 -19.92 18.49 24.23
N LYS A 523 -19.69 19.77 23.91
CA LYS A 523 -18.35 20.34 23.84
C LYS A 523 -17.77 20.52 25.24
N GLY A 524 -16.48 20.23 25.40
CA GLY A 524 -15.75 20.35 26.68
C GLY A 524 -15.39 19.01 27.31
N GLY A 525 -14.69 19.06 28.44
CA GLY A 525 -14.22 17.89 29.17
C GLY A 525 -13.55 16.84 28.28
N MET A 526 -13.92 15.57 28.47
CA MET A 526 -13.36 14.44 27.72
C MET A 526 -13.59 14.55 26.20
N MET A 527 -14.75 15.06 25.78
CA MET A 527 -15.07 15.18 24.35
C MET A 527 -14.14 16.15 23.64
N GLU A 528 -13.85 17.30 24.26
CA GLU A 528 -12.88 18.26 23.70
C GLU A 528 -11.45 17.70 23.75
N GLU A 529 -11.04 17.08 24.85
CA GLU A 529 -9.73 16.45 24.96
C GLU A 529 -9.52 15.37 23.88
N TRP A 530 -10.55 14.55 23.62
CA TRP A 530 -10.51 13.54 22.57
C TRP A 530 -10.44 14.17 21.17
N HIS A 531 -11.20 15.24 20.92
CA HIS A 531 -11.08 16.02 19.69
C HIS A 531 -9.65 16.58 19.51
N GLN A 532 -9.05 17.16 20.55
CA GLN A 532 -7.67 17.64 20.52
C GLN A 532 -6.66 16.51 20.28
N LYS A 533 -6.90 15.31 20.80
CA LYS A 533 -6.09 14.13 20.50
C LYS A 533 -6.14 13.74 19.02
N LEU A 534 -7.32 13.81 18.41
CA LEU A 534 -7.54 13.48 17.00
C LEU A 534 -6.87 14.48 16.02
N HIS A 535 -6.57 15.71 16.46
CA HIS A 535 -5.80 16.66 15.65
C HIS A 535 -4.40 16.14 15.29
N ASN A 536 -3.74 15.46 16.23
CA ASN A 536 -2.37 15.02 16.05
C ASN A 536 -2.33 13.67 15.35
N ASN A 537 -3.06 12.67 15.86
CA ASN A 537 -3.07 11.32 15.31
C ASN A 537 -4.33 10.53 15.70
N THR A 538 -5.00 9.95 14.70
CA THR A 538 -5.95 8.87 14.91
C THR A 538 -5.21 7.54 15.12
N SER A 539 -5.62 6.76 16.10
CA SER A 539 -5.06 5.45 16.46
C SER A 539 -6.18 4.40 16.59
N PRO A 540 -5.85 3.09 16.60
CA PRO A 540 -6.84 2.05 16.89
C PRO A 540 -7.56 2.24 18.24
N ASP A 541 -6.92 2.93 19.17
CA ASP A 541 -7.49 3.25 20.48
C ASP A 541 -8.72 4.17 20.34
N ASP A 542 -8.84 4.99 19.28
CA ASP A 542 -10.02 5.85 19.06
C ASP A 542 -11.29 5.04 18.76
N VAL A 543 -11.15 3.87 18.12
CA VAL A 543 -12.27 2.93 17.94
C VAL A 543 -12.74 2.44 19.30
N VAL A 544 -11.80 2.15 20.20
CA VAL A 544 -12.09 1.68 21.56
C VAL A 544 -12.71 2.79 22.41
N ILE A 545 -12.18 4.01 22.32
CA ILE A 545 -12.72 5.20 23.01
C ILE A 545 -14.16 5.47 22.56
N CYS A 546 -14.42 5.46 21.25
CA CYS A 546 -15.76 5.63 20.71
C CYS A 546 -16.72 4.51 21.17
N GLN A 547 -16.22 3.27 21.30
CA GLN A 547 -17.03 2.14 21.74
C GLN A 547 -17.37 2.24 23.23
N ALA A 548 -16.39 2.62 24.05
CA ALA A 548 -16.59 2.84 25.47
C ALA A 548 -17.59 3.97 25.73
N LEU A 549 -17.57 5.06 24.95
CA LEU A 549 -18.58 6.12 25.01
C LEU A 549 -19.98 5.61 24.64
N LEU A 550 -20.10 4.81 23.57
CA LEU A 550 -21.39 4.20 23.21
C LEU A 550 -21.91 3.27 24.31
N ASP A 551 -21.06 2.46 24.91
CA ASP A 551 -21.44 1.52 25.97
C ASP A 551 -21.85 2.27 27.25
N TYR A 552 -21.11 3.33 27.60
CA TYR A 552 -21.44 4.27 28.68
C TYR A 552 -22.84 4.90 28.51
N ILE A 553 -23.14 5.42 27.31
CA ILE A 553 -24.42 6.07 27.03
C ILE A 553 -25.58 5.04 27.04
N LYS A 554 -25.36 3.87 26.43
CA LYS A 554 -26.37 2.80 26.36
C LYS A 554 -26.70 2.22 27.73
N SER A 555 -25.74 2.18 28.64
CA SER A 555 -25.94 1.69 29.99
C SER A 555 -26.51 2.73 30.96
N GLY A 556 -27.01 3.86 30.46
CA GLY A 556 -27.54 4.92 31.31
C GLY A 556 -26.45 5.70 32.06
N PHE A 557 -25.34 6.00 31.39
CA PHE A 557 -24.23 6.80 31.92
C PHE A 557 -23.47 6.15 33.08
N ASN A 558 -23.35 4.81 33.05
CA ASN A 558 -22.60 4.06 34.04
C ASN A 558 -21.09 4.09 33.74
N ILE A 559 -20.33 4.80 34.58
CA ILE A 559 -18.89 4.99 34.42
C ILE A 559 -18.07 3.69 34.54
N ASP A 560 -18.56 2.70 35.28
CA ASP A 560 -17.86 1.41 35.41
C ASP A 560 -17.86 0.64 34.09
N ILE A 561 -18.94 0.76 33.31
CA ILE A 561 -19.03 0.14 31.98
C ILE A 561 -18.08 0.82 31.00
N TYR A 562 -17.92 2.15 31.09
CA TYR A 562 -16.92 2.89 30.32
C TYR A 562 -15.51 2.34 30.58
N TRP A 563 -15.09 2.28 31.85
CA TRP A 563 -13.76 1.80 32.22
C TRP A 563 -13.56 0.31 31.92
N LYS A 564 -14.58 -0.52 32.13
CA LYS A 564 -14.54 -1.95 31.78
C LYS A 564 -14.29 -2.16 30.29
N THR A 565 -14.94 -1.37 29.44
CA THR A 565 -14.80 -1.46 27.98
C THR A 565 -13.42 -1.04 27.53
N LEU A 566 -12.90 0.07 28.06
CA LEU A 566 -11.54 0.55 27.78
C LEU A 566 -10.48 -0.48 28.21
N ASN A 567 -10.53 -0.94 29.47
CA ASN A 567 -9.56 -1.87 30.04
C ASN A 567 -9.58 -3.24 29.34
N LYS A 568 -10.76 -3.76 28.99
CA LYS A 568 -10.91 -5.02 28.22
C LYS A 568 -10.18 -4.98 26.87
N ASN A 569 -10.04 -3.79 26.29
CA ASN A 569 -9.38 -3.56 25.00
C ASN A 569 -7.96 -3.01 25.13
N GLY A 570 -7.38 -2.98 26.34
CA GLY A 570 -6.00 -2.56 26.58
C GLY A 570 -5.78 -1.06 26.59
N VAL A 571 -6.84 -0.25 26.73
CA VAL A 571 -6.75 1.19 26.90
C VAL A 571 -6.96 1.53 28.38
N THR A 572 -5.89 1.83 29.10
CA THR A 572 -5.96 2.19 30.53
C THR A 572 -6.04 3.71 30.72
N LYS A 573 -6.33 4.17 31.94
CA LYS A 573 -6.33 5.60 32.29
C LYS A 573 -4.95 6.24 32.06
N GLU A 574 -3.89 5.53 32.41
CA GLU A 574 -2.50 5.95 32.19
C GLU A 574 -2.19 6.06 30.70
N ARG A 575 -2.75 5.15 29.89
CA ARG A 575 -2.61 5.21 28.42
C ARG A 575 -3.34 6.41 27.82
N LEU A 576 -4.52 6.76 28.32
CA LEU A 576 -5.24 7.97 27.90
C LEU A 576 -4.46 9.25 28.26
N ALA A 577 -3.83 9.25 29.44
CA ALA A 577 -3.02 10.37 29.91
C ALA A 577 -1.65 10.49 29.21
N SER A 578 -1.15 9.41 28.59
CA SER A 578 0.17 9.37 27.96
C SER A 578 0.18 9.83 26.49
N TYR A 579 -0.98 10.15 25.91
CA TYR A 579 -1.04 10.73 24.57
C TYR A 579 -0.42 12.14 24.53
N ASP A 580 0.15 12.53 23.39
CA ASP A 580 0.71 13.88 23.17
C ASP A 580 -0.30 15.00 23.52
N ARG A 581 -1.59 14.73 23.30
CA ARG A 581 -2.73 15.50 23.83
C ARG A 581 -3.48 14.58 24.79
N PRO A 582 -3.23 14.68 26.10
CA PRO A 582 -3.80 13.78 27.10
C PRO A 582 -5.31 13.89 27.17
N ILE A 583 -5.97 12.74 27.36
CA ILE A 583 -7.37 12.68 27.78
C ILE A 583 -7.36 12.36 29.29
N LYS A 584 -7.70 13.35 30.11
CA LYS A 584 -7.66 13.31 31.58
C LYS A 584 -9.06 13.30 32.19
N SER A 585 -9.99 13.98 31.53
CA SER A 585 -11.38 14.10 31.96
C SER A 585 -12.14 12.80 31.73
N VAL A 586 -13.10 12.52 32.61
CA VAL A 586 -14.10 11.47 32.39
C VAL A 586 -15.24 11.99 31.52
N PRO A 587 -15.97 11.11 30.81
CA PRO A 587 -17.19 11.51 30.11
C PRO A 587 -18.20 12.12 31.10
N SER A 588 -18.69 13.31 30.78
CA SER A 588 -19.77 14.00 31.51
C SER A 588 -20.79 14.45 30.47
N LEU A 589 -21.80 13.62 30.24
CA LEU A 589 -22.82 13.79 29.21
C LEU A 589 -24.19 13.85 29.88
N ARG A 590 -25.13 14.59 29.29
CA ARG A 590 -26.48 14.78 29.83
C ARG A 590 -27.48 13.81 29.23
N SER A 591 -28.54 13.51 29.98
CA SER A 591 -29.57 12.55 29.57
C SER A 591 -30.32 12.96 28.29
N ASP A 592 -30.54 14.25 28.06
CA ASP A 592 -31.14 14.81 26.84
C ASP A 592 -30.31 14.52 25.58
N GLN A 593 -29.00 14.33 25.74
CA GLN A 593 -28.07 14.09 24.62
C GLN A 593 -28.02 12.62 24.18
N LYS A 594 -28.66 11.72 24.94
CA LYS A 594 -28.51 10.26 24.81
C LYS A 594 -28.79 9.74 23.40
N GLU A 595 -29.96 10.07 22.85
CA GLU A 595 -30.40 9.53 21.55
C GLU A 595 -29.56 10.07 20.39
N GLY A 596 -29.29 11.38 20.39
CA GLY A 596 -28.44 12.03 19.39
C GLY A 596 -27.01 11.47 19.41
N LEU A 597 -26.41 11.32 20.59
CA LEU A 597 -25.06 10.78 20.71
C LEU A 597 -24.98 9.32 20.29
N ILE A 598 -25.97 8.48 20.64
CA ILE A 598 -26.00 7.10 20.17
C ILE A 598 -26.02 7.06 18.64
N ARG A 599 -26.89 7.86 18.00
CA ARG A 599 -26.99 7.92 16.54
C ARG A 599 -25.67 8.37 15.92
N ASP A 600 -25.14 9.50 16.36
CA ASP A 600 -24.03 10.17 15.71
C ASP A 600 -22.69 9.44 15.99
N LEU A 601 -22.45 8.96 17.22
CA LEU A 601 -21.26 8.14 17.54
C LEU A 601 -21.33 6.76 16.88
N THR A 602 -22.51 6.18 16.66
CA THR A 602 -22.64 4.92 15.91
C THR A 602 -22.30 5.12 14.43
N ALA A 603 -22.66 6.26 13.84
CA ALA A 603 -22.24 6.62 12.49
C ALA A 603 -20.72 6.85 12.44
N TYR A 604 -20.18 7.62 13.39
CA TYR A 604 -18.75 7.91 13.49
C TYR A 604 -17.88 6.67 13.72
N MET A 605 -18.39 5.69 14.47
CA MET A 605 -17.76 4.37 14.65
C MET A 605 -17.52 3.66 13.32
N LYS A 606 -18.42 3.82 12.34
CA LYS A 606 -18.20 3.27 10.99
C LYS A 606 -17.03 3.97 10.30
N THR A 607 -16.92 5.30 10.42
CA THR A 607 -15.77 6.07 9.92
C THR A 607 -14.45 5.59 10.55
N LEU A 608 -14.42 5.35 11.85
CA LEU A 608 -13.21 4.93 12.56
C LEU A 608 -12.75 3.48 12.28
N LYS A 609 -13.61 2.59 11.74
CA LYS A 609 -13.30 1.14 11.58
C LYS A 609 -12.36 0.81 10.40
N PRO A 610 -11.85 -0.44 10.29
CA PRO A 610 -11.07 -0.88 9.13
C PRO A 610 -11.91 -1.00 7.84
N LYS A 611 -11.29 -0.85 6.66
CA LYS A 611 -11.91 -0.86 5.31
C LYS A 611 -12.61 -2.17 4.94
N LYS A 612 -12.21 -3.27 5.56
CA LYS A 612 -12.90 -4.57 5.41
C LYS A 612 -14.24 -4.63 6.15
N GLU A 613 -14.47 -3.71 7.08
CA GLU A 613 -15.68 -3.59 7.89
C GLU A 613 -16.44 -2.28 7.59
N GLY A 614 -16.12 -1.62 6.47
CA GLY A 614 -16.78 -0.39 6.02
C GLY A 614 -16.17 0.93 6.52
N GLY A 615 -15.01 0.93 7.19
CA GLY A 615 -14.36 2.16 7.68
C GLY A 615 -13.04 2.55 6.99
N LEU A 616 -12.32 3.55 7.52
CA LEU A 616 -11.16 4.19 6.88
C LEU A 616 -9.86 3.36 6.76
N GLY A 617 -9.77 2.14 7.33
CA GLY A 617 -8.67 1.22 6.99
C GLY A 617 -7.51 1.07 7.97
N TYR A 618 -7.70 1.37 9.26
CA TYR A 618 -6.68 1.11 10.28
C TYR A 618 -6.37 -0.38 10.44
N LYS A 619 -5.08 -0.74 10.50
CA LYS A 619 -4.62 -2.10 10.82
C LYS A 619 -4.57 -2.25 12.34
N SER A 620 -5.15 -3.32 12.90
CA SER A 620 -4.97 -3.65 14.32
C SER A 620 -3.50 -3.97 14.59
N THR A 621 -2.81 -3.12 15.35
CA THR A 621 -1.41 -3.32 15.75
C THR A 621 -1.23 -4.62 16.51
N SER A 622 -2.20 -5.00 17.36
CA SER A 622 -2.20 -6.28 18.08
C SER A 622 -2.25 -7.48 17.13
N LYS A 623 -3.22 -7.51 16.19
CA LYS A 623 -3.30 -8.59 15.19
C LYS A 623 -2.08 -8.60 14.26
N HIS A 624 -1.54 -7.43 13.93
CA HIS A 624 -0.35 -7.29 13.09
C HIS A 624 0.89 -7.84 13.80
N ASN A 625 1.12 -7.45 15.05
CA ASN A 625 2.23 -7.93 15.88
C ASN A 625 2.14 -9.45 16.03
N ARG A 626 0.96 -9.98 16.39
CA ARG A 626 0.73 -11.42 16.48
C ARG A 626 1.03 -12.14 15.16
N ALA A 627 0.60 -11.60 14.02
CA ALA A 627 0.92 -12.19 12.72
C ALA A 627 2.44 -12.18 12.41
N TRP A 628 3.14 -11.10 12.77
CA TRP A 628 4.59 -10.99 12.59
C TRP A 628 5.37 -11.93 13.51
N THR A 629 5.00 -12.05 14.78
CA THR A 629 5.65 -12.97 15.72
C THR A 629 5.43 -14.42 15.31
N THR A 630 4.21 -14.78 14.89
CA THR A 630 3.90 -16.08 14.28
C THR A 630 4.75 -16.31 13.04
N ARG A 631 4.82 -15.36 12.11
CA ARG A 631 5.66 -15.48 10.90
C ARG A 631 7.14 -15.66 11.26
N LEU A 632 7.64 -14.96 12.28
CA LEU A 632 9.02 -15.05 12.71
C LEU A 632 9.34 -16.45 13.26
N TYR A 633 8.47 -17.00 14.13
CA TYR A 633 8.62 -18.37 14.62
C TYR A 633 8.56 -19.39 13.47
N TRP A 634 7.63 -19.24 12.53
CA TRP A 634 7.55 -20.10 11.33
C TRP A 634 8.84 -20.07 10.51
N ARG A 635 9.41 -18.89 10.28
CA ARG A 635 10.68 -18.76 9.54
C ARG A 635 11.84 -19.42 10.26
N MET A 636 11.87 -19.41 11.59
CA MET A 636 12.88 -20.14 12.35
C MET A 636 12.81 -21.65 12.09
N LEU A 637 11.59 -22.19 11.92
CA LEU A 637 11.37 -23.61 11.60
C LEU A 637 11.76 -23.93 10.14
N VAL A 638 11.28 -23.14 9.17
CA VAL A 638 11.42 -23.45 7.73
C VAL A 638 12.76 -23.00 7.13
N THR A 639 13.40 -21.97 7.70
CA THR A 639 14.70 -21.47 7.24
C THR A 639 15.75 -21.60 8.35
N PRO A 640 16.10 -22.85 8.74
CA PRO A 640 16.94 -23.11 9.90
C PRO A 640 18.35 -22.53 9.80
N HIS A 641 18.87 -22.40 8.57
CA HIS A 641 20.24 -21.96 8.29
C HIS A 641 20.42 -20.45 8.20
N ALA A 642 19.34 -19.66 8.29
CA ALA A 642 19.48 -18.21 8.31
C ALA A 642 20.27 -17.78 9.55
N LEU A 643 21.26 -16.89 9.43
CA LEU A 643 22.19 -16.53 10.52
C LEU A 643 21.49 -16.22 11.86
N TRP A 644 20.41 -15.43 11.82
CA TRP A 644 19.63 -15.12 13.03
C TRP A 644 18.94 -16.36 13.63
N ALA A 645 18.43 -17.27 12.79
CA ALA A 645 17.78 -18.51 13.23
C ALA A 645 18.82 -19.51 13.75
N ALA A 646 19.98 -19.60 13.10
CA ALA A 646 21.11 -20.41 13.55
C ALA A 646 21.62 -19.94 14.92
N ASN A 647 21.77 -18.63 15.13
CA ASN A 647 22.19 -18.07 16.43
C ASN A 647 21.15 -18.34 17.54
N VAL A 648 19.86 -18.15 17.25
CA VAL A 648 18.79 -18.44 18.23
C VAL A 648 18.76 -19.94 18.55
N LYS A 649 18.97 -20.81 17.56
CA LYS A 649 19.01 -22.26 17.76
C LYS A 649 20.23 -22.70 18.54
N ALA A 650 21.42 -22.23 18.18
CA ALA A 650 22.65 -22.51 18.92
C ALA A 650 22.50 -22.12 20.40
N LYS A 651 21.80 -21.03 20.69
CA LYS A 651 21.60 -20.53 22.05
C LYS A 651 20.49 -21.23 22.85
N TYR A 652 19.42 -21.69 22.21
CA TYR A 652 18.19 -22.12 22.91
C TYR A 652 17.66 -23.50 22.50
N ALA A 653 18.22 -24.11 21.46
CA ALA A 653 17.80 -25.37 20.87
C ALA A 653 19.02 -26.17 20.36
N GLU A 654 20.15 -26.04 21.06
CA GLU A 654 21.40 -26.70 20.72
C GLU A 654 21.18 -28.21 20.59
N ASN A 655 21.82 -28.83 19.60
CA ASN A 655 21.74 -30.28 19.32
C ASN A 655 20.35 -30.82 18.94
N ASN A 656 19.37 -29.95 18.65
CA ASN A 656 18.05 -30.38 18.19
C ASN A 656 17.88 -30.14 16.68
N PRO A 657 17.57 -31.18 15.89
CA PRO A 657 17.31 -31.00 14.46
C PRO A 657 15.99 -30.23 14.23
N PRO A 658 15.79 -29.60 13.06
CA PRO A 658 14.66 -28.69 12.80
C PRO A 658 13.28 -29.28 13.17
N GLU A 659 13.07 -30.56 12.91
CA GLU A 659 11.86 -31.32 13.22
C GLU A 659 11.61 -31.50 14.73
N ARG A 660 12.63 -31.37 15.59
CA ARG A 660 12.45 -31.39 17.05
C ARG A 660 12.17 -30.00 17.63
N ILE A 661 12.47 -28.93 16.90
CA ILE A 661 12.30 -27.55 17.40
C ILE A 661 10.83 -27.22 17.64
N ILE A 662 9.91 -27.74 16.83
CA ILE A 662 8.47 -27.58 17.07
C ILE A 662 7.99 -28.32 18.33
N ARG A 663 8.78 -29.26 18.86
CA ARG A 663 8.48 -29.97 20.12
C ARG A 663 9.07 -29.28 21.34
N LEU A 664 10.15 -28.50 21.15
CA LEU A 664 10.79 -27.78 22.25
C LEU A 664 9.83 -26.76 22.85
N VAL A 665 9.68 -26.81 24.17
CA VAL A 665 9.09 -25.71 24.93
C VAL A 665 10.20 -24.67 25.09
N LEU A 666 10.07 -23.53 24.41
CA LEU A 666 11.05 -22.46 24.56
C LEU A 666 11.10 -22.03 26.03
N PRO A 667 12.28 -21.78 26.64
CA PRO A 667 12.36 -21.42 28.05
C PRO A 667 11.61 -20.12 28.38
N SER A 668 11.09 -20.02 29.62
CA SER A 668 10.27 -18.88 30.07
C SER A 668 11.08 -17.60 30.30
N LYS A 669 12.38 -17.73 30.57
CA LYS A 669 13.33 -16.62 30.72
C LYS A 669 14.34 -16.68 29.57
N GLY A 670 14.68 -15.54 28.99
CA GLY A 670 15.65 -15.46 27.90
C GLY A 670 15.71 -14.08 27.23
N SER A 671 16.32 -14.02 26.04
CA SER A 671 16.45 -12.77 25.28
C SER A 671 15.08 -12.21 24.85
N PRO A 672 14.98 -10.89 24.57
CA PRO A 672 13.76 -10.29 24.03
C PRO A 672 13.27 -10.96 22.73
N ILE A 673 14.17 -11.51 21.92
CA ILE A 673 13.80 -12.26 20.71
C ILE A 673 13.06 -13.56 21.08
N LEU A 674 13.46 -14.24 22.16
CA LEU A 674 12.83 -15.46 22.64
C LEU A 674 11.40 -15.21 23.15
N SER A 675 11.18 -14.14 23.90
CA SER A 675 9.84 -13.78 24.39
C SER A 675 8.89 -13.46 23.24
N VAL A 676 9.39 -12.79 22.18
CA VAL A 676 8.66 -12.52 20.94
C VAL A 676 8.32 -13.82 20.19
N LEU A 677 9.27 -14.76 20.11
CA LEU A 677 9.06 -16.05 19.45
C LEU A 677 8.01 -16.91 20.16
N ARG A 678 7.96 -16.89 21.50
CA ARG A 678 6.94 -17.61 22.31
C ARG A 678 5.50 -17.18 21.99
N LEU A 679 5.28 -15.89 21.68
CA LEU A 679 3.96 -15.40 21.25
C LEU A 679 3.52 -16.02 19.92
N GLY A 680 4.48 -16.32 19.02
CA GLY A 680 4.22 -16.99 17.75
C GLY A 680 4.09 -18.51 17.87
N GLU A 681 4.87 -19.11 18.78
CA GLU A 681 4.94 -20.55 19.06
C GLU A 681 3.56 -21.17 19.32
N GLN A 682 2.79 -20.60 20.25
CA GLN A 682 1.48 -21.13 20.66
C GLN A 682 0.52 -21.27 19.47
N LEU A 683 0.51 -20.27 18.58
CA LEU A 683 -0.39 -20.27 17.43
C LEU A 683 0.02 -21.31 16.39
N ILE A 684 1.32 -21.51 16.19
CA ILE A 684 1.83 -22.48 15.21
C ILE A 684 1.63 -23.90 15.71
N LYS A 685 2.00 -24.20 16.97
CA LYS A 685 1.82 -25.55 17.54
C LYS A 685 0.36 -26.00 17.54
N ARG A 686 -0.58 -25.08 17.79
CA ARG A 686 -2.02 -25.39 17.81
C ARG A 686 -2.59 -25.75 16.43
N HIS A 687 -1.94 -25.34 15.34
CA HIS A 687 -2.44 -25.51 13.97
C HIS A 687 -1.52 -26.33 13.07
N CYS A 688 -0.46 -26.94 13.63
CA CYS A 688 0.40 -27.87 12.92
C CYS A 688 0.06 -29.31 13.33
N PHE A 689 0.04 -30.21 12.35
CA PHE A 689 -0.09 -31.65 12.56
C PHE A 689 1.00 -32.38 11.78
N TRP A 690 1.40 -33.53 12.30
CA TRP A 690 2.35 -34.43 11.69
C TRP A 690 1.65 -35.31 10.67
N THR A 691 2.14 -35.33 9.44
CA THR A 691 1.74 -36.35 8.48
C THR A 691 2.55 -37.60 8.75
N ILE A 692 1.88 -38.71 9.08
CA ILE A 692 2.54 -39.98 9.40
C ILE A 692 2.99 -40.64 8.10
N ASN A 693 4.28 -40.91 8.00
CA ASN A 693 4.85 -41.80 6.99
C ASN A 693 5.09 -43.18 7.63
N ASN A 694 6.32 -43.46 8.09
CA ASN A 694 6.65 -44.69 8.81
C ASN A 694 6.39 -44.62 10.33
N GLY A 695 5.93 -43.48 10.85
CA GLY A 695 5.61 -43.26 12.26
C GLY A 695 6.79 -43.29 13.23
N GLN A 696 8.04 -43.45 12.78
CA GLN A 696 9.19 -43.68 13.68
C GLN A 696 9.61 -42.43 14.45
N THR A 697 9.39 -41.25 13.86
CA THR A 697 9.80 -39.97 14.46
C THR A 697 8.65 -39.29 15.19
N THR A 698 7.40 -39.66 14.93
CA THR A 698 6.17 -39.07 15.48
C THR A 698 5.84 -39.66 16.85
N ASN A 699 5.66 -38.81 17.87
CA ASN A 699 5.26 -39.24 19.20
C ASN A 699 3.76 -39.55 19.23
N PHE A 700 3.39 -40.71 19.77
CA PHE A 700 2.00 -41.15 19.80
C PHE A 700 1.12 -40.24 20.67
N LEU A 701 1.61 -39.81 21.82
CA LEU A 701 0.81 -39.10 22.83
C LEU A 701 0.87 -37.57 22.71
N THR A 702 2.03 -37.05 22.32
CA THR A 702 2.38 -35.62 22.45
C THR A 702 2.40 -34.87 21.14
N ASP A 703 2.39 -35.56 19.99
CA ASP A 703 2.26 -34.93 18.68
C ASP A 703 0.80 -35.00 18.22
N ALA A 704 0.34 -33.98 17.51
CA ALA A 704 -0.93 -33.98 16.77
C ALA A 704 -0.71 -34.69 15.43
N TRP A 705 -1.23 -35.89 15.22
CA TRP A 705 -0.97 -36.70 14.01
C TRP A 705 -2.22 -37.31 13.36
N ASP A 706 -3.34 -37.31 14.05
CA ASP A 706 -4.66 -37.80 13.61
C ASP A 706 -5.56 -36.66 13.08
N GLY A 707 -5.00 -35.44 12.95
CA GLY A 707 -5.76 -34.24 12.59
C GLY A 707 -6.39 -33.51 13.78
N ASN A 708 -6.24 -34.04 15.00
CA ASN A 708 -6.71 -33.43 16.25
C ASN A 708 -5.53 -32.97 17.13
N PRO A 709 -5.76 -32.19 18.21
CA PRO A 709 -4.72 -31.87 19.20
C PRO A 709 -4.05 -33.13 19.77
N PRO A 710 -2.86 -33.06 20.39
CA PRO A 710 -2.23 -34.24 21.00
C PRO A 710 -3.16 -35.03 21.93
N LEU A 711 -3.08 -36.37 21.91
CA LEU A 711 -3.97 -37.25 22.69
C LEU A 711 -3.94 -36.94 24.20
N ILE A 712 -2.78 -36.59 24.75
CA ILE A 712 -2.64 -36.20 26.16
C ILE A 712 -3.41 -34.92 26.53
N ILE A 713 -3.70 -34.06 25.54
CA ILE A 713 -4.52 -32.84 25.72
C ILE A 713 -6.00 -33.16 25.53
N GLN A 714 -6.32 -34.07 24.60
CA GLN A 714 -7.70 -34.48 24.34
C GLN A 714 -8.28 -35.32 25.48
N TYR A 715 -7.47 -36.19 26.09
CA TYR A 715 -7.90 -37.15 27.12
C TYR A 715 -7.01 -37.06 28.38
N PRO A 716 -7.04 -35.94 29.11
CA PRO A 716 -6.22 -35.74 30.31
C PRO A 716 -6.48 -36.78 31.42
N GLU A 717 -7.68 -37.38 31.46
CA GLU A 717 -8.08 -38.40 32.43
C GLU A 717 -7.28 -39.71 32.32
N PHE A 718 -6.70 -40.01 31.14
CA PHE A 718 -5.88 -41.20 30.92
C PHE A 718 -4.38 -40.93 31.01
N LYS A 719 -3.98 -39.74 31.50
CA LYS A 719 -2.58 -39.33 31.59
C LYS A 719 -1.68 -40.37 32.27
N ARG A 720 -2.14 -40.99 33.37
CA ARG A 720 -1.37 -42.04 34.08
C ARG A 720 -1.14 -43.30 33.23
N ALA A 721 -2.16 -43.75 32.49
CA ALA A 721 -2.04 -44.92 31.61
C ALA A 721 -1.10 -44.61 30.42
N MET A 722 -1.20 -43.40 29.88
CA MET A 722 -0.32 -42.89 28.82
C MET A 722 1.14 -42.74 29.30
N GLU A 723 1.37 -42.29 30.53
CA GLU A 723 2.69 -42.21 31.15
C GLU A 723 3.32 -43.60 31.33
N ALA A 724 2.54 -44.59 31.77
CA ALA A 724 3.01 -45.98 31.88
C ALA A 724 3.39 -46.60 30.51
N LEU A 725 2.66 -46.30 29.44
CA LEU A 725 3.03 -46.70 28.07
C LEU A 725 4.34 -46.04 27.62
N HIS A 726 4.54 -44.77 27.98
CA HIS A 726 5.77 -44.04 27.69
C HIS A 726 6.98 -44.66 28.41
N GLU A 727 6.84 -45.02 29.69
CA GLU A 727 7.89 -45.72 30.48
C GLU A 727 8.27 -47.06 29.88
N LYS A 728 7.31 -47.80 29.30
CA LYS A 728 7.57 -49.06 28.59
C LYS A 728 8.17 -48.87 27.19
N GLY A 729 8.48 -47.64 26.80
CA GLY A 729 9.10 -47.32 25.52
C GLY A 729 8.13 -47.29 24.33
N TRP A 730 6.81 -47.29 24.55
CA TRP A 730 5.78 -47.20 23.51
C TRP A 730 5.49 -45.74 23.15
N ILE A 731 6.55 -45.04 22.72
CA ILE A 731 6.56 -43.57 22.57
C ILE A 731 6.16 -43.14 21.16
N LYS A 732 6.40 -43.98 20.15
CA LYS A 732 6.33 -43.63 18.72
C LYS A 732 5.13 -44.27 18.03
N VAL A 733 4.50 -43.54 17.12
CA VAL A 733 3.37 -44.02 16.31
C VAL A 733 3.71 -45.32 15.57
N ALA A 734 4.94 -45.50 15.10
CA ALA A 734 5.41 -46.74 14.45
C ALA A 734 5.21 -48.01 15.31
N LYS A 735 5.30 -47.89 16.64
CA LYS A 735 5.11 -49.03 17.55
C LYS A 735 3.65 -49.44 17.68
N TYR A 736 2.74 -48.54 17.34
CA TYR A 736 1.30 -48.79 17.28
C TYR A 736 0.88 -49.27 15.88
N CYS A 737 1.65 -48.93 14.83
CA CYS A 737 1.37 -49.19 13.40
C CYS A 737 1.97 -50.49 12.80
N LYS A 738 2.22 -51.55 13.57
CA LYS A 738 2.64 -52.86 13.01
C LYS A 738 1.47 -53.84 12.86
N PRO A 739 0.88 -54.02 11.67
CA PRO A 739 0.15 -55.23 11.35
C PRO A 739 1.11 -56.20 10.65
N SER A 740 1.51 -57.28 11.32
CA SER A 740 2.19 -58.40 10.66
C SER A 740 1.15 -59.15 9.82
N ILE A 741 0.90 -58.70 8.58
CA ILE A 741 0.03 -59.38 7.62
C ILE A 741 0.88 -60.35 6.83
N HIS A 742 0.83 -61.64 7.18
CA HIS A 742 1.22 -62.71 6.28
C HIS A 742 -0.07 -63.32 5.68
N HIS A 743 -0.22 -63.22 4.36
CA HIS A 743 -1.27 -63.86 3.55
C HIS A 743 -2.71 -63.75 4.08
N GLY A 744 -3.17 -62.54 4.38
CA GLY A 744 -4.60 -62.26 4.58
C GLY A 744 -5.22 -62.87 5.83
N LYS A 745 -4.42 -63.41 6.74
CA LYS A 745 -4.84 -63.73 8.12
C LYS A 745 -3.98 -62.91 9.08
N LEU A 746 -4.65 -62.14 9.94
CA LEU A 746 -4.03 -61.51 11.10
C LEU A 746 -3.69 -62.66 12.07
N ASP A 747 -2.41 -62.89 12.35
CA ASP A 747 -2.02 -63.89 13.32
C ASP A 747 -2.18 -63.30 14.73
N ILE A 748 -3.30 -63.63 15.38
CA ILE A 748 -3.67 -63.12 16.72
C ILE A 748 -3.07 -64.01 17.82
N THR A 749 -2.23 -64.99 17.47
CA THR A 749 -1.70 -65.99 18.41
C THR A 749 -0.69 -65.43 19.42
N GLU A 750 -0.14 -64.23 19.21
CA GLU A 750 0.66 -63.53 20.24
C GLU A 750 -0.19 -62.75 21.27
N PHE A 751 -1.52 -62.73 21.13
CA PHE A 751 -2.42 -62.08 22.08
C PHE A 751 -3.31 -63.11 22.80
N PRO A 752 -3.19 -63.29 24.13
CA PRO A 752 -4.04 -64.20 24.87
C PRO A 752 -5.50 -63.68 24.86
N LEU A 753 -6.36 -64.39 24.13
CA LEU A 753 -7.80 -64.13 24.01
C LEU A 753 -8.55 -64.57 25.29
N MET A 754 -9.39 -63.69 25.83
CA MET A 754 -10.53 -64.09 26.68
C MET A 754 -11.80 -64.19 25.84
N ASN A 755 -12.61 -65.18 26.20
CA ASN A 755 -13.84 -65.62 25.55
C ASN A 755 -14.92 -64.53 25.44
N GLY A 756 -15.34 -64.25 24.21
CA GLY A 756 -16.55 -63.49 23.89
C GLY A 756 -16.74 -63.46 22.38
N GLN A 757 -17.84 -64.01 21.88
CA GLN A 757 -18.14 -64.04 20.44
C GLN A 757 -18.32 -62.62 19.90
N PHE A 758 -17.40 -62.16 19.06
CA PHE A 758 -17.59 -60.96 18.24
C PHE A 758 -17.63 -61.31 16.76
N ASN A 759 -18.63 -60.76 16.08
CA ASN A 759 -18.94 -61.04 14.68
C ASN A 759 -17.93 -60.31 13.77
N LEU A 760 -17.11 -61.08 13.03
CA LEU A 760 -15.95 -60.59 12.26
C LEU A 760 -16.32 -59.58 11.15
N GLY A 761 -17.59 -59.49 10.73
CA GLY A 761 -18.03 -58.58 9.67
C GLY A 761 -17.98 -57.09 10.00
N GLN A 762 -17.85 -56.70 11.27
CA GLN A 762 -17.74 -55.29 11.70
C GLN A 762 -16.31 -54.84 12.06
N ILE A 763 -15.33 -55.75 12.03
CA ILE A 763 -14.00 -55.52 12.63
C ILE A 763 -13.01 -54.88 11.62
N ILE A 764 -13.31 -54.90 10.32
CA ILE A 764 -12.30 -54.69 9.27
C ILE A 764 -11.94 -53.22 8.99
N ASN A 765 -12.64 -52.21 9.53
CA ASN A 765 -12.37 -50.81 9.12
C ASN A 765 -12.07 -49.78 10.24
N THR A 766 -11.95 -50.16 11.52
CA THR A 766 -11.97 -49.13 12.59
C THR A 766 -11.24 -49.43 13.91
N TRP A 767 -10.53 -50.56 14.08
CA TRP A 767 -10.00 -50.96 15.39
C TRP A 767 -8.47 -51.11 15.41
N TRP A 768 -7.82 -50.60 16.47
CA TRP A 768 -6.46 -50.97 16.88
C TRP A 768 -6.56 -51.63 18.25
N ILE A 769 -6.13 -52.88 18.40
CA ILE A 769 -6.17 -53.62 19.67
C ILE A 769 -4.76 -53.62 20.27
N ILE A 770 -4.61 -53.15 21.51
CA ILE A 770 -3.37 -53.30 22.30
C ILE A 770 -3.76 -53.96 23.62
N SER A 771 -3.38 -55.22 23.82
CA SER A 771 -3.60 -55.92 25.08
C SER A 771 -2.41 -55.77 26.03
N PHE A 772 -2.69 -55.57 27.32
CA PHE A 772 -1.68 -55.54 28.38
C PHE A 772 -2.20 -56.23 29.66
N GLY A 773 -1.87 -57.51 29.86
CA GLY A 773 -2.30 -58.26 31.04
C GLY A 773 -3.83 -58.43 31.13
N PRO A 774 -4.43 -58.61 32.33
CA PRO A 774 -5.85 -58.96 32.47
C PRO A 774 -6.83 -57.80 32.16
N GLY A 775 -6.36 -56.67 31.60
CA GLY A 775 -7.19 -55.53 31.21
C GLY A 775 -7.05 -55.22 29.71
N LEU A 776 -8.19 -55.06 29.04
CA LEU A 776 -8.29 -54.69 27.63
C LEU A 776 -8.52 -53.17 27.53
N ILE A 777 -7.73 -52.44 26.72
CA ILE A 777 -8.02 -51.04 26.36
C ILE A 777 -8.36 -51.00 24.87
N LEU A 778 -9.57 -50.53 24.54
CA LEU A 778 -10.03 -50.39 23.16
C LEU A 778 -10.01 -48.90 22.77
N LEU A 779 -9.27 -48.58 21.71
CA LEU A 779 -9.25 -47.23 21.14
C LEU A 779 -10.26 -47.16 19.99
N LEU A 780 -11.37 -46.44 20.22
CA LEU A 780 -12.38 -46.15 19.20
C LEU A 780 -12.35 -44.66 18.87
N GLN A 781 -12.03 -44.28 17.63
CA GLN A 781 -12.24 -42.91 17.10
C GLN A 781 -11.88 -41.76 18.07
N GLY A 782 -10.74 -41.86 18.78
CA GLY A 782 -10.40 -40.87 19.80
C GLY A 782 -11.27 -40.95 21.06
N ARG A 783 -11.52 -42.13 21.60
CA ARG A 783 -11.89 -42.32 23.01
C ARG A 783 -11.17 -43.56 23.52
N ILE A 784 -10.57 -43.45 24.69
CA ILE A 784 -10.03 -44.59 25.43
C ILE A 784 -11.18 -45.16 26.25
N LEU A 785 -11.52 -46.43 26.06
CA LEU A 785 -12.36 -47.21 26.99
C LEU A 785 -11.46 -48.13 27.81
#